data_AF-A0A1S3E6H2-F1
#
_entry.id   AF-A0A1S3E6H2-F1
#
_cell.length_a   1.000
_cell.length_b   1.000
_cell.length_c   1.000
_cell.angle_alpha   90.00
_cell.angle_beta   90.00
_cell.angle_gamma   90.00
#
_symmetry.space_group_name_H-M   'P 1'
#
loop_
_entity.id
_entity.type
_entity.pdbx_description
1 polymer ?
#
loop_
_entity_poly.entity_id
_entity_poly.type
_entity_poly.pdbx_seq_one_letter_code
_entity_poly.pdbx_strand_id
1 'polypeptide(L)'
;MSAKISVRTPRFCTVYAVSKGNLSIRPSDMQIDETITDDTSEISFSSSSSSNYTSTTQTDSGSVASYAALHTSSLATQRFQALSNMNQTLLSTTHGLNETNHSRGQSIDLGRENPATSSARNSDFGRALSRASSYRSIVSDPESWINDQNCLKGSPVATKLSSPNRQENFTLELEKLRIELRHFQGMHAVAQTENIDASRKLNELSKRRSGESMKMKEIIAKEEVANELATQQREKYEAAAREAEYLKECAEREAAERKETELKAIRAAKEKEKLEDALSGSTLQYRKFTWDEIVLATSSFSEELKIGMGAYGMVYKCTLHHTTVAVKVLHSAGISQNKQFQQELEILSRIRHPNLLLLLGACSDHGCLVYEYMENGNLEDRLLQKNSNNPIPWFERFRIAWEVASALSFLHSSKPQPIIHRDLKPANILLGRNLVSKIGDIGLSTILNSDELSTMYKDTAPVGTLSYIDPEYQRSGLISTKSDVYAFGLVMLQLLTAKPAIALTHVVEMAIEGGNLTDILDPKAGSWPFQETLDLARLALSCAELRRKDRPDLKDHVLPILERLKEVSDRAHHSASMITIKPKPPNHFICPILQDLMDDPCVAADGYTYNRNAIEKWLEENEKSPMTNMDLPHKLLIPNYTLLSAILEWKSKEI
;
A
#
# COMPACT_ATOMS: atom_id res chain seq x y z
N MET A 1 -17.58 18.37 -24.87
CA MET A 1 -18.67 18.12 -23.89
C MET A 1 -18.41 18.76 -22.52
N SER A 2 -17.20 18.62 -21.94
CA SER A 2 -16.81 19.09 -20.58
C SER A 2 -17.57 20.32 -20.02
N ALA A 3 -17.49 21.48 -20.70
CA ALA A 3 -18.03 22.75 -20.18
C ALA A 3 -19.53 22.78 -19.82
N LYS A 4 -20.36 21.89 -20.38
CA LYS A 4 -21.81 21.86 -20.09
C LYS A 4 -22.18 21.09 -18.80
N ILE A 5 -21.24 20.36 -18.18
CA ILE A 5 -21.51 19.56 -16.97
C ILE A 5 -21.38 20.42 -15.71
N SER A 6 -20.31 21.22 -15.61
CA SER A 6 -20.00 22.09 -14.44
C SER A 6 -21.11 23.07 -14.06
N VAL A 7 -21.97 23.46 -15.02
CA VAL A 7 -23.09 24.39 -14.83
C VAL A 7 -24.33 23.72 -14.20
N ARG A 8 -24.40 22.38 -14.17
CA ARG A 8 -25.54 21.63 -13.58
C ARG A 8 -25.24 20.97 -12.23
N THR A 9 -24.00 21.02 -11.75
CA THR A 9 -23.59 20.50 -10.44
C THR A 9 -23.83 21.52 -9.31
N PRO A 10 -24.40 21.12 -8.15
CA PRO A 10 -24.59 22.00 -6.99
C PRO A 10 -23.30 22.61 -6.45
N ARG A 11 -23.36 23.83 -5.88
CA ARG A 11 -22.18 24.58 -5.42
C ARG A 11 -21.42 23.97 -4.24
N PHE A 12 -22.07 23.12 -3.46
CA PHE A 12 -21.44 22.40 -2.34
C PHE A 12 -20.64 21.16 -2.79
N CYS A 13 -20.67 20.80 -4.07
CA CYS A 13 -19.86 19.71 -4.61
C CYS A 13 -18.55 20.24 -5.21
N THR A 14 -17.41 19.70 -4.78
CA THR A 14 -16.14 19.88 -5.51
C THR A 14 -16.18 19.04 -6.78
N VAL A 15 -15.84 19.63 -7.93
CA VAL A 15 -15.93 18.99 -9.26
C VAL A 15 -14.56 18.88 -9.92
N TYR A 16 -14.24 17.68 -10.39
CA TYR A 16 -13.00 17.33 -11.09
C TYR A 16 -13.30 17.04 -12.56
N ALA A 17 -12.56 17.65 -13.48
CA ALA A 17 -12.70 17.44 -14.92
C ALA A 17 -11.33 17.11 -15.54
N VAL A 18 -11.19 15.89 -16.06
CA VAL A 18 -9.98 15.42 -16.75
C VAL A 18 -10.19 15.46 -18.26
N SER A 19 -9.23 16.06 -18.99
CA SER A 19 -9.26 16.08 -20.46
C SER A 19 -7.85 16.21 -21.05
N LYS A 20 -7.42 15.23 -21.84
CA LYS A 20 -6.11 15.19 -22.54
C LYS A 20 -4.93 15.57 -21.63
N GLY A 21 -4.77 14.86 -20.51
CA GLY A 21 -3.65 15.02 -19.57
C GLY A 21 -3.83 16.13 -18.53
N ASN A 22 -4.64 17.16 -18.79
CA ASN A 22 -4.90 18.22 -17.81
C ASN A 22 -6.11 17.89 -16.93
N LEU A 23 -5.94 18.13 -15.62
CA LEU A 23 -6.98 18.12 -14.61
C LEU A 23 -7.40 19.57 -14.29
N SER A 24 -8.70 19.84 -14.30
CA SER A 24 -9.28 21.09 -13.80
C SER A 24 -10.15 20.79 -12.60
N ILE A 25 -10.02 21.59 -11.54
CA ILE A 25 -10.72 21.41 -10.27
C ILE A 25 -11.52 22.68 -9.98
N ARG A 26 -12.78 22.52 -9.59
CA ARG A 26 -13.57 23.60 -8.97
C ARG A 26 -13.93 23.17 -7.54
N PRO A 27 -13.43 23.85 -6.50
CA PRO A 27 -13.82 23.56 -5.12
C PRO A 27 -15.28 23.91 -4.82
N SER A 28 -15.79 23.37 -3.73
CA SER A 28 -17.10 23.64 -3.14
C SER A 28 -17.10 24.91 -2.31
N ASP A 29 -18.08 25.79 -2.54
CA ASP A 29 -18.24 27.04 -1.80
C ASP A 29 -19.04 26.78 -0.50
N MET A 30 -18.37 26.66 0.65
CA MET A 30 -19.03 26.71 1.97
C MET A 30 -18.19 27.50 2.99
N GLN A 31 -18.67 28.69 3.33
CA GLN A 31 -18.42 29.32 4.62
C GLN A 31 -19.62 29.04 5.53
N ILE A 32 -19.39 28.99 6.84
CA ILE A 32 -20.43 28.78 7.86
C ILE A 32 -20.60 30.12 8.58
N ASP A 33 -21.71 30.81 8.30
CA ASP A 33 -22.16 31.99 9.05
C ASP A 33 -23.37 31.59 9.92
N GLU A 34 -23.17 31.46 11.23
CA GLU A 34 -24.25 31.40 12.23
C GLU A 34 -23.84 32.13 13.53
N THR A 35 -24.03 33.45 13.56
CA THR A 35 -24.36 34.20 14.79
C THR A 35 -25.34 35.33 14.45
N ILE A 36 -26.34 35.54 15.31
CA ILE A 36 -27.37 36.56 15.17
C ILE A 36 -27.43 37.35 16.49
N THR A 37 -27.38 38.69 16.40
CA THR A 37 -27.53 39.68 17.50
C THR A 37 -26.44 39.61 18.61
N ASP A 38 -26.11 40.69 19.34
CA ASP A 38 -26.80 41.99 19.45
C ASP A 38 -25.83 43.21 19.55
N ASP A 39 -26.35 44.39 19.91
CA ASP A 39 -25.91 45.71 19.43
C ASP A 39 -24.92 46.55 20.29
N THR A 40 -24.29 47.56 19.67
CA THR A 40 -23.51 48.71 20.25
C THR A 40 -22.20 48.40 21.04
N SER A 41 -21.13 49.22 21.03
CA SER A 41 -20.95 50.65 20.66
C SER A 41 -19.51 50.98 20.16
N GLU A 42 -19.33 52.09 19.43
CA GLU A 42 -18.01 52.61 19.00
C GLU A 42 -17.18 53.24 20.16
N ILE A 43 -15.86 53.44 19.95
CA ILE A 43 -15.19 54.77 19.92
C ILE A 43 -13.65 54.70 19.67
N SER A 44 -13.22 55.32 18.57
CA SER A 44 -11.93 55.99 18.25
C SER A 44 -10.54 55.35 18.52
N PHE A 45 -9.73 55.26 17.44
CA PHE A 45 -8.43 55.93 17.20
C PHE A 45 -7.30 56.01 18.28
N SER A 46 -6.00 55.99 17.97
CA SER A 46 -5.26 56.00 16.68
C SER A 46 -3.78 55.55 16.82
N SER A 47 -3.17 55.20 15.68
CA SER A 47 -1.74 55.23 15.29
C SER A 47 -0.74 55.94 16.24
N SER A 48 0.52 55.51 16.35
CA SER A 48 1.45 55.50 15.19
C SER A 48 2.75 54.71 15.40
N SER A 49 3.52 54.56 14.31
CA SER A 49 4.72 53.72 14.17
C SER A 49 6.01 54.55 13.99
N SER A 50 7.14 54.02 14.45
CA SER A 50 8.46 54.35 13.89
C SER A 50 9.46 53.20 14.03
N SER A 51 10.45 53.16 13.13
CA SER A 51 11.55 52.19 13.08
C SER A 51 12.86 52.92 12.73
N ASN A 52 13.96 52.17 12.58
CA ASN A 52 15.28 52.54 12.00
C ASN A 52 16.39 52.89 13.01
N TYR A 53 17.68 52.62 12.75
CA TYR A 53 18.37 51.52 12.02
C TYR A 53 19.89 51.71 12.20
N THR A 54 20.68 50.69 12.62
CA THR A 54 22.17 50.59 12.49
C THR A 54 23.04 51.72 13.11
N SER A 55 24.39 51.64 13.29
CA SER A 55 25.40 50.57 13.49
C SER A 55 26.75 51.24 13.88
N THR A 56 27.69 50.54 14.54
CA THR A 56 29.17 50.43 14.25
C THR A 56 30.10 50.28 15.49
N THR A 57 30.78 49.11 15.56
CA THR A 57 32.23 48.84 15.86
C THR A 57 32.94 49.21 17.18
N GLN A 58 33.71 48.21 17.69
CA GLN A 58 34.95 48.27 18.52
C GLN A 58 34.79 48.71 20.02
N THR A 59 35.57 48.23 21.00
CA THR A 59 36.71 47.27 21.05
C THR A 59 36.81 46.53 22.41
N ASP A 60 37.50 45.37 22.41
CA ASP A 60 38.28 44.68 23.47
C ASP A 60 37.93 44.72 24.98
N SER A 61 37.75 43.50 25.51
CA SER A 61 38.27 42.99 26.81
C SER A 61 37.69 43.47 28.15
N GLY A 62 37.68 42.58 29.15
CA GLY A 62 37.36 42.89 30.56
C GLY A 62 36.36 41.92 31.20
N SER A 63 36.75 41.26 32.29
CA SER A 63 35.96 40.22 32.97
C SER A 63 35.03 40.75 34.08
N VAL A 64 34.16 39.88 34.59
CA VAL A 64 33.35 39.96 35.83
C VAL A 64 32.00 40.72 35.78
N ALA A 65 30.97 39.95 35.44
CA ALA A 65 29.64 39.87 36.05
C ALA A 65 28.98 41.08 36.75
N SER A 66 27.78 41.43 36.27
CA SER A 66 26.62 41.70 37.14
C SER A 66 25.30 41.34 36.45
N TYR A 67 24.25 41.16 37.26
CA TYR A 67 23.01 40.49 36.88
C TYR A 67 21.97 41.46 36.31
N ALA A 68 21.29 41.04 35.24
CA ALA A 68 20.04 41.63 34.77
C ALA A 68 19.08 40.49 34.36
N ALA A 69 17.83 40.54 34.82
CA ALA A 69 16.89 39.45 34.61
C ALA A 69 16.33 39.47 33.17
N LEU A 70 16.54 38.38 32.43
CA LEU A 70 15.72 38.07 31.26
C LEU A 70 14.52 37.25 31.72
N HIS A 71 13.31 37.72 31.42
CA HIS A 71 12.10 36.93 31.59
C HIS A 71 12.16 35.70 30.67
N THR A 72 12.39 34.52 31.24
CA THR A 72 12.25 33.24 30.54
C THR A 72 10.79 33.04 30.14
N SER A 73 10.54 32.82 28.85
CA SER A 73 9.26 32.31 28.38
C SER A 73 9.01 30.93 28.98
N SER A 74 7.75 30.64 29.36
CA SER A 74 7.40 29.37 30.00
C SER A 74 7.74 28.18 29.10
N LEU A 75 8.02 27.03 29.72
CA LEU A 75 8.35 25.79 28.98
C LEU A 75 7.21 25.40 28.02
N ALA A 76 5.95 25.60 28.43
CA ALA A 76 4.77 25.46 27.59
C ALA A 76 4.81 26.33 26.32
N THR A 77 5.30 27.58 26.40
CA THR A 77 5.45 28.47 25.24
C THR A 77 6.46 27.90 24.24
N GLN A 78 7.58 27.38 24.73
CA GLN A 78 8.63 26.77 23.91
C GLN A 78 8.15 25.46 23.24
N ARG A 79 7.30 24.68 23.95
CA ARG A 79 6.63 23.49 23.40
C ARG A 79 5.64 23.83 22.28
N PHE A 80 4.86 24.90 22.42
CA PHE A 80 3.96 25.35 21.35
C PHE A 80 4.71 25.83 20.10
N GLN A 81 5.85 26.51 20.27
CA GLN A 81 6.75 26.88 19.17
C GLN A 81 7.36 25.65 18.49
N ALA A 82 7.78 24.63 19.25
CA ALA A 82 8.28 23.38 18.68
C ALA A 82 7.21 22.64 17.84
N LEU A 83 5.96 22.57 18.32
CA LEU A 83 4.83 22.00 17.57
C LEU A 83 4.51 22.81 16.30
N SER A 84 4.50 24.13 16.40
CA SER A 84 4.25 25.03 15.25
C SER A 84 5.33 24.90 14.18
N ASN A 85 6.60 24.75 14.58
CA ASN A 85 7.71 24.52 13.65
C ASN A 85 7.60 23.16 12.93
N MET A 86 7.08 22.12 13.57
CA MET A 86 6.78 20.85 12.88
C MET A 86 5.66 21.00 11.84
N ASN A 87 4.62 21.79 12.12
CA ASN A 87 3.58 22.11 11.13
C ASN A 87 4.09 22.97 9.96
N GLN A 88 5.02 23.91 10.21
CA GLN A 88 5.70 24.64 9.13
C GLN A 88 6.63 23.74 8.30
N THR A 89 7.25 22.74 8.93
CA THR A 89 8.03 21.70 8.21
C THR A 89 7.12 20.90 7.28
N LEU A 90 5.91 20.53 7.74
CA LEU A 90 4.88 19.87 6.94
C LEU A 90 4.47 20.71 5.71
N LEU A 91 4.21 22.00 5.88
CA LEU A 91 3.85 22.92 4.78
C LEU A 91 4.99 23.15 3.77
N SER A 92 6.25 23.10 4.22
CA SER A 92 7.43 23.26 3.34
C SER A 92 7.90 21.96 2.67
N THR A 93 7.45 20.79 3.14
CA THR A 93 7.82 19.49 2.57
C THR A 93 6.88 19.03 1.43
N THR A 94 5.82 19.79 1.10
CA THR A 94 4.88 19.48 0.00
C THR A 94 5.21 20.12 -1.36
N HIS A 95 6.34 20.81 -1.50
CA HIS A 95 6.88 21.26 -2.80
C HIS A 95 8.36 20.88 -2.94
N GLY A 96 8.65 19.66 -3.41
CA GLY A 96 10.02 19.13 -3.38
C GLY A 96 10.36 17.91 -4.25
N LEU A 97 9.55 17.55 -5.25
CA LEU A 97 9.86 16.45 -6.19
C LEU A 97 9.62 16.86 -7.65
N ASN A 98 10.59 17.57 -8.24
CA ASN A 98 10.75 17.63 -9.70
C ASN A 98 11.63 16.46 -10.14
N GLU A 99 11.15 15.63 -11.07
CA GLU A 99 11.97 14.61 -11.72
C GLU A 99 13.04 15.26 -12.61
N THR A 100 14.32 15.08 -12.29
CA THR A 100 15.45 15.55 -13.10
C THR A 100 15.75 14.63 -14.29
N ASN A 101 14.77 14.45 -15.18
CA ASN A 101 14.94 13.79 -16.47
C ASN A 101 15.20 14.82 -17.59
N HIS A 102 16.48 15.11 -17.87
CA HIS A 102 16.87 15.94 -19.03
C HIS A 102 17.89 15.27 -19.93
N SER A 103 17.37 14.48 -20.87
CA SER A 103 18.02 14.16 -22.14
C SER A 103 18.35 15.44 -22.91
N ARG A 104 19.61 15.63 -23.29
CA ARG A 104 20.06 16.76 -24.14
C ARG A 104 19.97 16.38 -25.62
N GLY A 105 18.79 16.57 -26.22
CA GLY A 105 18.61 16.52 -27.68
C GLY A 105 18.87 17.88 -28.32
N GLN A 106 19.57 17.92 -29.46
CA GLN A 106 19.55 19.04 -30.39
C GLN A 106 18.89 18.58 -31.70
N SER A 107 18.01 19.43 -32.23
CA SER A 107 17.19 19.15 -33.41
C SER A 107 18.03 19.03 -34.68
N ILE A 108 17.62 18.12 -35.58
CA ILE A 108 17.36 18.46 -36.99
C ILE A 108 15.96 17.91 -37.33
N ASP A 109 15.22 18.69 -38.13
CA ASP A 109 13.85 18.41 -38.57
C ASP A 109 13.80 17.63 -39.89
N LEU A 110 12.81 16.74 -40.03
CA LEU A 110 11.96 16.55 -41.22
C LEU A 110 11.00 15.37 -40.97
N GLY A 111 9.69 15.61 -41.08
CA GLY A 111 8.64 14.61 -40.80
C GLY A 111 7.80 14.20 -42.02
N ARG A 112 6.76 13.39 -41.74
CA ARG A 112 5.72 12.84 -42.66
C ARG A 112 6.22 11.79 -43.68
N GLU A 113 5.47 10.74 -44.02
CA GLU A 113 4.15 10.29 -43.54
C GLU A 113 3.97 8.77 -43.67
N ASN A 114 2.91 8.25 -43.03
CA ASN A 114 2.48 6.85 -42.98
C ASN A 114 0.94 6.86 -42.74
N PRO A 115 0.15 5.79 -42.98
CA PRO A 115 0.43 4.50 -43.65
C PRO A 115 -0.71 4.02 -44.60
N ALA A 116 -0.71 2.71 -44.92
CA ALA A 116 -1.86 1.86 -45.32
C ALA A 116 -2.40 2.00 -46.79
N THR A 117 -3.13 1.03 -47.38
CA THR A 117 -3.77 -0.21 -46.83
C THR A 117 -3.86 -1.33 -47.90
N SER A 118 -4.09 -2.59 -47.46
CA SER A 118 -4.82 -3.69 -48.17
C SER A 118 -4.34 -4.17 -49.57
N SER A 119 -3.84 -5.41 -49.72
CA SER A 119 -4.61 -6.65 -50.10
C SER A 119 -4.86 -6.82 -51.63
N ALA A 120 -5.03 -8.00 -52.24
CA ALA A 120 -5.16 -9.37 -51.70
C ALA A 120 -4.84 -10.48 -52.75
N ARG A 121 -4.57 -11.70 -52.26
CA ARG A 121 -4.99 -13.04 -52.79
C ARG A 121 -4.42 -13.63 -54.11
N ASN A 122 -4.08 -14.93 -53.97
CA ASN A 122 -4.23 -16.04 -54.93
C ASN A 122 -3.25 -16.13 -56.13
N SER A 123 -2.84 -17.33 -56.59
CA SER A 123 -3.12 -18.72 -56.14
C SER A 123 -2.06 -19.72 -56.64
N ASP A 124 -1.82 -20.80 -55.88
CA ASP A 124 -1.15 -22.02 -56.37
C ASP A 124 -1.97 -22.76 -57.44
N PHE A 125 -1.29 -23.33 -58.45
CA PHE A 125 -1.26 -24.78 -58.79
C PHE A 125 -0.61 -25.03 -60.16
N GLY A 126 0.11 -26.15 -60.33
CA GLY A 126 0.54 -26.64 -61.66
C GLY A 126 1.86 -27.41 -61.68
N ARG A 127 1.81 -28.75 -61.63
CA ARG A 127 2.96 -29.64 -61.92
C ARG A 127 2.92 -30.07 -63.40
N ALA A 128 4.09 -30.26 -64.04
CA ALA A 128 4.60 -31.60 -64.41
C ALA A 128 5.62 -31.62 -65.58
N LEU A 129 6.74 -32.33 -65.34
CA LEU A 129 7.43 -33.29 -66.22
C LEU A 129 7.63 -33.00 -67.74
N SER A 130 8.90 -32.75 -68.08
CA SER A 130 9.72 -33.51 -69.06
C SER A 130 9.09 -34.13 -70.33
N ARG A 131 9.62 -33.76 -71.51
CA ARG A 131 10.25 -34.68 -72.48
C ARG A 131 10.99 -33.92 -73.61
N ALA A 132 11.73 -34.64 -74.44
CA ALA A 132 12.68 -34.10 -75.41
C ALA A 132 12.36 -34.45 -76.88
N SER A 133 13.11 -33.83 -77.80
CA SER A 133 13.47 -34.32 -79.14
C SER A 133 12.59 -33.97 -80.38
N SER A 134 13.20 -33.15 -81.25
CA SER A 134 13.35 -33.33 -82.70
C SER A 134 12.19 -33.16 -83.70
N TYR A 135 12.38 -32.21 -84.62
CA TYR A 135 12.28 -32.35 -86.10
C TYR A 135 13.29 -31.32 -86.69
N ARG A 136 14.25 -31.62 -87.60
CA ARG A 136 14.17 -31.97 -89.05
C ARG A 136 13.11 -31.13 -89.80
N SER A 137 13.41 -30.43 -90.90
CA SER A 137 14.14 -30.82 -92.12
C SER A 137 14.30 -29.56 -93.06
N ILE A 138 14.98 -29.50 -94.21
CA ILE A 138 15.99 -30.34 -94.90
C ILE A 138 16.72 -29.51 -96.00
N VAL A 139 18.01 -29.79 -96.21
CA VAL A 139 18.89 -29.69 -97.43
C VAL A 139 18.51 -28.80 -98.64
N SER A 140 19.48 -28.01 -99.14
CA SER A 140 19.92 -27.99 -100.58
C SER A 140 21.21 -27.16 -100.82
N ASP A 141 22.37 -27.79 -100.58
CA ASP A 141 23.61 -27.63 -101.39
C ASP A 141 23.55 -28.66 -102.56
N PRO A 142 24.43 -28.71 -103.59
CA PRO A 142 25.80 -28.15 -103.75
C PRO A 142 25.92 -27.34 -105.09
N GLU A 143 27.01 -27.15 -105.86
CA GLU A 143 28.45 -27.57 -105.92
C GLU A 143 29.13 -26.51 -106.85
N SER A 144 30.35 -25.97 -106.75
CA SER A 144 31.61 -26.17 -105.98
C SER A 144 32.56 -27.29 -106.45
N TRP A 145 33.75 -26.95 -106.97
CA TRP A 145 35.10 -27.56 -106.71
C TRP A 145 36.19 -26.93 -107.60
N ILE A 146 37.31 -26.47 -107.02
CA ILE A 146 38.68 -27.09 -106.97
C ILE A 146 39.51 -26.91 -108.27
N ASN A 147 40.80 -26.61 -108.08
CA ASN A 147 41.82 -26.35 -109.10
C ASN A 147 43.03 -27.26 -108.84
N ASP A 148 43.51 -28.00 -109.85
CA ASP A 148 44.73 -28.81 -109.72
C ASP A 148 45.46 -29.05 -111.06
N GLN A 149 46.59 -29.77 -111.03
CA GLN A 149 47.78 -29.53 -111.86
C GLN A 149 47.94 -30.25 -113.23
N ASN A 150 48.75 -29.60 -114.09
CA ASN A 150 49.82 -30.13 -114.96
C ASN A 150 49.60 -30.89 -116.31
N CYS A 151 50.22 -30.30 -117.35
CA CYS A 151 51.14 -30.90 -118.34
C CYS A 151 50.69 -31.76 -119.57
N LEU A 152 50.85 -31.11 -120.75
CA LEU A 152 51.64 -31.52 -121.95
C LEU A 152 51.04 -32.25 -123.19
N LYS A 153 51.30 -31.62 -124.36
CA LYS A 153 51.53 -32.13 -125.75
C LYS A 153 50.36 -32.60 -126.64
N GLY A 154 50.16 -31.86 -127.75
CA GLY A 154 49.46 -32.23 -129.00
C GLY A 154 49.57 -31.11 -130.06
N SER A 155 49.77 -31.43 -131.34
CA SER A 155 50.04 -30.50 -132.49
C SER A 155 49.91 -31.29 -133.82
N PRO A 156 49.75 -30.73 -135.07
CA PRO A 156 49.75 -29.34 -135.59
C PRO A 156 48.32 -28.72 -135.83
N VAL A 157 47.90 -27.89 -136.83
CA VAL A 157 48.33 -27.51 -138.22
C VAL A 157 47.85 -26.08 -138.62
N ALA A 158 48.27 -25.57 -139.80
CA ALA A 158 47.92 -24.28 -140.43
C ALA A 158 46.71 -24.37 -141.43
N THR A 159 46.18 -23.35 -142.15
CA THR A 159 46.70 -22.04 -142.67
C THR A 159 45.58 -20.93 -142.80
N LYS A 160 45.60 -19.97 -143.77
CA LYS A 160 44.92 -18.61 -143.74
C LYS A 160 44.01 -18.31 -144.99
N LEU A 161 43.42 -17.13 -145.34
CA LEU A 161 43.60 -15.67 -145.03
C LEU A 161 42.42 -14.71 -145.52
N SER A 162 42.14 -13.61 -144.77
CA SER A 162 41.67 -12.21 -145.12
C SER A 162 40.39 -11.76 -145.93
N SER A 163 39.55 -10.93 -145.25
CA SER A 163 38.94 -9.60 -145.65
C SER A 163 37.84 -9.50 -146.75
N PRO A 164 37.11 -8.35 -147.02
CA PRO A 164 37.08 -6.96 -146.44
C PRO A 164 35.64 -6.42 -146.04
N ASN A 165 35.33 -5.09 -146.13
CA ASN A 165 34.08 -4.40 -145.65
C ASN A 165 33.89 -2.93 -146.21
N ARG A 166 32.66 -2.29 -146.19
CA ARG A 166 32.28 -0.82 -145.98
C ARG A 166 31.00 -0.27 -146.74
N GLN A 167 30.35 0.88 -146.43
CA GLN A 167 30.03 1.68 -145.19
C GLN A 167 29.31 3.03 -145.49
N GLU A 168 28.15 3.35 -144.87
CA GLU A 168 27.62 4.76 -144.80
C GLU A 168 26.67 5.12 -143.62
N ASN A 169 26.05 4.15 -142.91
CA ASN A 169 25.03 4.35 -141.84
C ASN A 169 25.47 5.10 -140.54
N PHE A 170 26.60 5.81 -140.56
CA PHE A 170 27.47 5.97 -139.39
C PHE A 170 27.17 7.18 -138.49
N THR A 171 26.35 8.15 -138.92
CA THR A 171 26.19 9.45 -138.23
C THR A 171 25.07 9.49 -137.20
N LEU A 172 23.93 8.82 -137.46
CA LEU A 172 22.78 8.79 -136.55
C LEU A 172 22.99 7.89 -135.33
N GLU A 173 23.63 6.73 -135.51
CA GLU A 173 24.04 5.86 -134.40
C GLU A 173 24.96 6.58 -133.41
N LEU A 174 25.86 7.43 -133.94
CA LEU A 174 26.87 8.16 -133.17
C LEU A 174 26.27 9.13 -132.16
N GLU A 175 25.20 9.84 -132.50
CA GLU A 175 24.55 10.79 -131.57
C GLU A 175 23.62 10.09 -130.56
N LYS A 176 22.97 8.98 -130.96
CA LYS A 176 22.23 8.12 -130.00
C LYS A 176 23.18 7.57 -128.94
N LEU A 177 24.33 7.03 -129.37
CA LEU A 177 25.39 6.53 -128.48
C LEU A 177 25.94 7.62 -127.54
N ARG A 178 26.02 8.88 -127.97
CA ARG A 178 26.42 10.02 -127.11
C ARG A 178 25.42 10.36 -126.02
N ILE A 179 24.12 10.10 -126.23
CA ILE A 179 23.09 10.29 -125.20
C ILE A 179 23.09 9.11 -124.22
N GLU A 180 23.14 7.88 -124.74
CA GLU A 180 23.22 6.65 -123.92
C GLU A 180 24.50 6.63 -123.06
N LEU A 181 25.65 7.01 -123.63
CA LEU A 181 26.91 7.12 -122.90
C LEU A 181 26.84 8.18 -121.78
N ARG A 182 26.24 9.35 -122.02
CA ARG A 182 26.06 10.37 -120.98
C ARG A 182 25.10 9.91 -119.87
N HIS A 183 24.02 9.20 -120.23
CA HIS A 183 23.11 8.63 -119.25
C HIS A 183 23.80 7.55 -118.40
N PHE A 184 24.57 6.65 -119.03
CA PHE A 184 25.33 5.62 -118.34
C PHE A 184 26.43 6.21 -117.43
N GLN A 185 27.16 7.23 -117.90
CA GLN A 185 28.11 7.98 -117.08
C GLN A 185 27.44 8.66 -115.88
N GLY A 186 26.25 9.25 -116.07
CA GLY A 186 25.45 9.82 -114.98
C GLY A 186 25.02 8.78 -113.95
N MET A 187 24.49 7.63 -114.40
CA MET A 187 24.13 6.52 -113.50
C MET A 187 25.34 5.92 -112.78
N HIS A 188 26.48 5.78 -113.47
CA HIS A 188 27.72 5.29 -112.86
C HIS A 188 28.24 6.27 -111.80
N ALA A 189 28.16 7.58 -112.04
CA ALA A 189 28.50 8.59 -111.05
C ALA A 189 27.59 8.53 -109.81
N VAL A 190 26.27 8.38 -110.00
CA VAL A 190 25.31 8.19 -108.89
C VAL A 190 25.62 6.91 -108.12
N ALA A 191 25.76 5.76 -108.80
CA ALA A 191 26.10 4.49 -108.19
C ALA A 191 27.44 4.52 -107.43
N GLN A 192 28.44 5.27 -107.93
CA GLN A 192 29.70 5.49 -107.21
C GLN A 192 29.49 6.35 -105.94
N THR A 193 28.70 7.43 -106.01
CA THR A 193 28.41 8.26 -104.82
C THR A 193 27.57 7.52 -103.78
N GLU A 194 26.60 6.71 -104.20
CA GLU A 194 25.80 5.84 -103.33
C GLU A 194 26.65 4.75 -102.68
N ASN A 195 27.58 4.12 -103.42
CA ASN A 195 28.52 3.15 -102.89
C ASN A 195 29.46 3.79 -101.83
N ILE A 196 29.98 4.98 -102.12
CA ILE A 196 30.81 5.75 -101.17
C ILE A 196 30.01 6.10 -99.90
N ASP A 197 28.74 6.51 -100.02
CA ASP A 197 27.91 6.85 -98.87
C ASP A 197 27.42 5.63 -98.08
N ALA A 198 27.11 4.52 -98.76
CA ALA A 198 26.82 3.23 -98.11
C ALA A 198 28.05 2.70 -97.35
N SER A 199 29.24 2.82 -97.94
CA SER A 199 30.52 2.48 -97.29
C SER A 199 30.82 3.39 -96.09
N ARG A 200 30.53 4.70 -96.18
CA ARG A 200 30.61 5.64 -95.05
C ARG A 200 29.69 5.21 -93.91
N LYS A 201 28.40 4.99 -94.20
CA LYS A 201 27.39 4.53 -93.22
C LYS A 201 27.74 3.18 -92.60
N LEU A 202 28.29 2.25 -93.39
CA LEU A 202 28.76 0.95 -92.89
C LEU A 202 29.93 1.11 -91.91
N ASN A 203 30.88 2.00 -92.19
CA ASN A 203 31.99 2.31 -91.29
C ASN A 203 31.52 3.01 -90.00
N GLU A 204 30.56 3.93 -90.09
CA GLU A 204 29.93 4.57 -88.92
C GLU A 204 29.19 3.55 -88.04
N LEU A 205 28.39 2.66 -88.65
CA LEU A 205 27.70 1.58 -87.94
C LEU A 205 28.68 0.56 -87.34
N SER A 206 29.79 0.27 -88.02
CA SER A 206 30.87 -0.59 -87.49
C SER A 206 31.54 0.04 -86.27
N LYS A 207 31.89 1.34 -86.35
CA LYS A 207 32.47 2.13 -85.25
C LYS A 207 31.49 2.27 -84.06
N ARG A 208 30.19 2.40 -84.33
CA ARG A 208 29.16 2.39 -83.29
C ARG A 208 29.05 1.02 -82.63
N ARG A 209 28.98 -0.07 -83.41
CA ARG A 209 28.91 -1.45 -82.91
C ARG A 209 30.11 -1.83 -82.04
N SER A 210 31.33 -1.40 -82.41
CA SER A 210 32.51 -1.66 -81.58
C SER A 210 32.49 -0.85 -80.27
N GLY A 211 32.07 0.41 -80.30
CA GLY A 211 31.86 1.22 -79.09
C GLY A 211 30.78 0.67 -78.15
N GLU A 212 29.66 0.19 -78.69
CA GLU A 212 28.60 -0.46 -77.92
C GLU A 212 29.07 -1.82 -77.35
N SER A 213 29.86 -2.58 -78.12
CA SER A 213 30.48 -3.83 -77.64
C SER A 213 31.50 -3.61 -76.50
N MET A 214 32.29 -2.53 -76.54
CA MET A 214 33.19 -2.16 -75.43
C MET A 214 32.40 -1.81 -74.17
N LYS A 215 31.35 -0.99 -74.28
CA LYS A 215 30.46 -0.66 -73.16
C LYS A 215 29.79 -1.89 -72.55
N MET A 216 29.34 -2.83 -73.38
CA MET A 216 28.73 -4.08 -72.90
C MET A 216 29.72 -4.90 -72.07
N LYS A 217 30.99 -5.02 -72.50
CA LYS A 217 32.05 -5.68 -71.73
C LYS A 217 32.36 -4.96 -70.42
N GLU A 218 32.35 -3.63 -70.41
CA GLU A 218 32.55 -2.83 -69.20
C GLU A 218 31.40 -3.00 -68.19
N ILE A 219 30.16 -3.16 -68.67
CA ILE A 219 28.99 -3.45 -67.82
C ILE A 219 29.09 -4.85 -67.23
N ILE A 220 29.38 -5.87 -68.05
CA ILE A 220 29.53 -7.27 -67.59
C ILE A 220 30.63 -7.37 -66.51
N ALA A 221 31.80 -6.76 -66.72
CA ALA A 221 32.88 -6.77 -65.74
C ALA A 221 32.50 -6.07 -64.41
N LYS A 222 31.62 -5.05 -64.45
CA LYS A 222 31.10 -4.41 -63.23
C LYS A 222 30.02 -5.25 -62.55
N GLU A 223 29.22 -5.99 -63.31
CA GLU A 223 28.22 -6.93 -62.79
C GLU A 223 28.90 -8.13 -62.10
N GLU A 224 29.97 -8.68 -62.68
CA GLU A 224 30.79 -9.73 -62.06
C GLU A 224 31.36 -9.27 -60.71
N VAL A 225 32.01 -8.10 -60.65
CA VAL A 225 32.56 -7.54 -59.40
C VAL A 225 31.46 -7.20 -58.38
N ALA A 226 30.29 -6.71 -58.82
CA ALA A 226 29.17 -6.43 -57.93
C ALA A 226 28.57 -7.71 -57.32
N ASN A 227 28.46 -8.78 -58.13
CA ASN A 227 27.99 -10.08 -57.66
C ASN A 227 28.98 -10.73 -56.68
N GLU A 228 30.29 -10.65 -56.93
CA GLU A 228 31.32 -11.17 -56.01
C GLU A 228 31.36 -10.39 -54.68
N LEU A 229 31.15 -9.06 -54.71
CA LEU A 229 30.98 -8.28 -53.48
C LEU A 229 29.70 -8.68 -52.72
N ALA A 230 28.60 -8.94 -53.43
CA ALA A 230 27.34 -9.36 -52.82
C ALA A 230 27.41 -10.76 -52.19
N THR A 231 28.10 -11.72 -52.80
CA THR A 231 28.34 -13.04 -52.18
C THR A 231 29.22 -12.92 -50.95
N GLN A 232 30.34 -12.19 -51.02
CA GLN A 232 31.20 -11.97 -49.85
C GLN A 232 30.49 -11.24 -48.69
N GLN A 233 29.58 -10.31 -48.98
CA GLN A 233 28.75 -9.67 -47.95
C GLN A 233 27.77 -10.67 -47.35
N ARG A 234 27.08 -11.45 -48.19
CA ARG A 234 26.13 -12.48 -47.76
C ARG A 234 26.79 -13.53 -46.87
N GLU A 235 27.96 -14.04 -47.24
CA GLU A 235 28.73 -15.00 -46.44
C GLU A 235 29.09 -14.46 -45.06
N LYS A 236 29.46 -13.16 -44.96
CA LYS A 236 29.73 -12.49 -43.68
C LYS A 236 28.48 -12.37 -42.82
N TYR A 237 27.33 -12.04 -43.40
CA TYR A 237 26.05 -12.04 -42.67
C TYR A 237 25.62 -13.45 -42.24
N GLU A 238 25.77 -14.46 -43.08
CA GLU A 238 25.46 -15.86 -42.74
C GLU A 238 26.46 -16.47 -41.74
N ALA A 239 27.69 -15.96 -41.63
CA ALA A 239 28.61 -16.28 -40.55
C ALA A 239 28.17 -15.63 -39.23
N ALA A 240 27.95 -14.32 -39.21
CA ALA A 240 27.53 -13.57 -38.02
C ALA A 240 26.18 -14.04 -37.47
N ALA A 241 25.24 -14.45 -38.34
CA ALA A 241 23.96 -15.01 -37.93
C ALA A 241 24.12 -16.35 -37.17
N ARG A 242 25.00 -17.24 -37.64
CA ARG A 242 25.29 -18.52 -36.96
C ARG A 242 26.00 -18.32 -35.63
N GLU A 243 26.90 -17.33 -35.54
CA GLU A 243 27.56 -16.98 -34.27
C GLU A 243 26.55 -16.41 -33.26
N ALA A 244 25.65 -15.52 -33.69
CA ALA A 244 24.60 -14.98 -32.84
C ALA A 244 23.59 -16.05 -32.37
N GLU A 245 23.23 -17.00 -33.24
CA GLU A 245 22.35 -18.13 -32.90
C GLU A 245 23.01 -19.08 -31.88
N TYR A 246 24.29 -19.41 -32.06
CA TYR A 246 25.06 -20.22 -31.10
C TYR A 246 25.19 -19.53 -29.73
N LEU A 247 25.50 -18.23 -29.70
CA LEU A 247 25.57 -17.45 -28.46
C LEU A 247 24.21 -17.39 -27.75
N LYS A 248 23.12 -17.26 -28.51
CA LYS A 248 21.74 -17.28 -27.99
C LYS A 248 21.42 -18.64 -27.34
N GLU A 249 21.70 -19.75 -28.03
CA GLU A 249 21.44 -21.10 -27.48
C GLU A 249 22.24 -21.36 -26.20
N CYS A 250 23.50 -20.86 -26.14
CA CYS A 250 24.31 -20.95 -24.93
C CYS A 250 23.73 -20.13 -23.76
N ALA A 251 23.25 -18.92 -24.02
CA ALA A 251 22.59 -18.09 -23.00
C ALA A 251 21.25 -18.67 -22.52
N GLU A 252 20.44 -19.25 -23.42
CA GLU A 252 19.19 -19.95 -23.05
C GLU A 252 19.48 -21.20 -22.20
N ARG A 253 20.56 -21.95 -22.51
CA ARG A 253 21.01 -23.12 -21.73
C ARG A 253 21.51 -22.73 -20.33
N GLU A 254 22.33 -21.69 -20.23
CA GLU A 254 22.83 -21.18 -18.94
C GLU A 254 21.69 -20.62 -18.08
N ALA A 255 20.70 -19.93 -18.68
CA ALA A 255 19.51 -19.46 -17.98
C ALA A 255 18.63 -20.61 -17.48
N ALA A 256 18.51 -21.71 -18.23
CA ALA A 256 17.81 -22.91 -17.79
C ALA A 256 18.52 -23.59 -16.61
N GLU A 257 19.85 -23.71 -16.64
CA GLU A 257 20.64 -24.28 -15.54
C GLU A 257 20.60 -23.41 -14.26
N ARG A 258 20.67 -22.07 -14.40
CA ARG A 258 20.42 -21.14 -13.27
C ARG A 258 19.05 -21.35 -12.65
N LYS A 259 18.01 -21.50 -13.48
CA LYS A 259 16.63 -21.72 -13.00
C LYS A 259 16.46 -23.11 -12.35
N GLU A 260 17.14 -24.14 -12.84
CA GLU A 260 17.09 -25.48 -12.23
C GLU A 260 17.86 -25.50 -10.89
N THR A 261 19.01 -24.84 -10.81
CA THR A 261 19.79 -24.72 -9.56
C THR A 261 19.08 -23.87 -8.51
N GLU A 262 18.41 -22.78 -8.91
CA GLU A 262 17.50 -22.00 -8.05
C GLU A 262 16.34 -22.88 -7.53
N LEU A 263 15.67 -23.63 -8.41
CA LEU A 263 14.59 -24.55 -8.01
C LEU A 263 15.07 -25.68 -7.09
N LYS A 264 16.31 -26.18 -7.27
CA LYS A 264 16.94 -27.14 -6.35
C LYS A 264 17.24 -26.49 -5.00
N ALA A 265 17.78 -25.27 -4.98
CA ALA A 265 18.04 -24.52 -3.75
C ALA A 265 16.74 -24.22 -2.97
N ILE A 266 15.65 -23.84 -3.65
CA ILE A 266 14.34 -23.62 -3.03
C ILE A 266 13.76 -24.91 -2.42
N ARG A 267 13.93 -26.07 -3.08
CA ARG A 267 13.54 -27.37 -2.49
C ARG A 267 14.39 -27.73 -1.28
N ALA A 268 15.72 -27.64 -1.41
CA ALA A 268 16.65 -27.92 -0.31
C ALA A 268 16.42 -26.99 0.89
N ALA A 269 16.08 -25.71 0.66
CA ALA A 269 15.69 -24.78 1.71
C ALA A 269 14.40 -25.22 2.42
N LYS A 270 13.36 -25.65 1.68
CA LYS A 270 12.11 -26.16 2.26
C LYS A 270 12.23 -27.52 2.96
N GLU A 271 13.16 -28.37 2.52
CA GLU A 271 13.48 -29.61 3.22
C GLU A 271 14.32 -29.35 4.47
N LYS A 272 15.27 -28.41 4.41
CA LYS A 272 16.01 -27.91 5.57
C LYS A 272 15.06 -27.26 6.60
N GLU A 273 14.15 -26.39 6.17
CA GLU A 273 13.11 -25.77 6.99
C GLU A 273 12.26 -26.81 7.73
N LYS A 274 11.75 -27.83 7.02
CA LYS A 274 11.01 -28.96 7.62
C LYS A 274 11.85 -29.80 8.60
N LEU A 275 13.14 -29.99 8.31
CA LEU A 275 14.04 -30.72 9.19
C LEU A 275 14.43 -29.89 10.42
N GLU A 276 14.57 -28.57 10.28
CA GLU A 276 14.80 -27.64 11.40
C GLU A 276 13.54 -27.52 12.27
N ASP A 277 12.34 -27.45 11.71
CA ASP A 277 11.07 -27.57 12.45
C ASP A 277 11.00 -28.88 13.25
N ALA A 278 11.35 -30.01 12.61
CA ALA A 278 11.32 -31.33 13.24
C ALA A 278 12.41 -31.52 14.32
N LEU A 279 13.56 -30.85 14.18
CA LEU A 279 14.71 -30.98 15.09
C LEU A 279 14.71 -29.94 16.22
N SER A 280 14.14 -28.75 15.99
CA SER A 280 14.15 -27.63 16.94
C SER A 280 13.23 -27.85 18.13
N GLY A 281 12.23 -28.75 18.04
CA GLY A 281 11.44 -29.25 19.17
C GLY A 281 10.53 -28.24 19.86
N SER A 282 10.61 -26.95 19.50
CA SER A 282 9.76 -25.87 19.96
C SER A 282 8.34 -26.05 19.42
N THR A 283 7.58 -26.90 20.10
CA THR A 283 6.18 -27.19 19.77
C THR A 283 5.38 -25.91 19.96
N LEU A 284 5.15 -25.19 18.85
CA LEU A 284 4.42 -23.93 18.78
C LEU A 284 3.13 -24.04 19.61
N GLN A 285 3.07 -23.30 20.72
CA GLN A 285 2.16 -23.64 21.82
C GLN A 285 0.74 -23.08 21.63
N TYR A 286 0.23 -23.15 20.41
CA TYR A 286 -1.10 -22.72 19.97
C TYR A 286 -1.85 -23.89 19.30
N ARG A 287 -3.18 -23.91 19.38
CA ARG A 287 -3.99 -24.92 18.70
C ARG A 287 -4.14 -24.61 17.21
N LYS A 288 -3.84 -25.58 16.33
CA LYS A 288 -4.22 -25.48 14.91
C LYS A 288 -5.73 -25.75 14.77
N PHE A 289 -6.42 -24.89 14.04
CA PHE A 289 -7.83 -25.02 13.66
C PHE A 289 -7.95 -25.18 12.14
N THR A 290 -8.92 -25.95 11.67
CA THR A 290 -9.24 -26.05 10.23
C THR A 290 -10.08 -24.86 9.78
N TRP A 291 -10.09 -24.59 8.47
CA TRP A 291 -10.96 -23.56 7.91
C TRP A 291 -12.45 -23.85 8.17
N ASP A 292 -12.86 -25.12 8.02
CA ASP A 292 -14.25 -25.54 8.23
C ASP A 292 -14.71 -25.35 9.69
N GLU A 293 -13.84 -25.58 10.69
CA GLU A 293 -14.13 -25.25 12.09
C GLU A 293 -14.42 -23.76 12.28
N ILE A 294 -13.63 -22.89 11.64
CA ILE A 294 -13.79 -21.43 11.70
C ILE A 294 -15.07 -20.98 10.98
N VAL A 295 -15.33 -21.50 9.77
CA VAL A 295 -16.53 -21.20 8.98
C VAL A 295 -17.80 -21.62 9.72
N LEU A 296 -17.82 -22.82 10.31
CA LEU A 296 -18.96 -23.32 11.08
C LEU A 296 -19.19 -22.50 12.35
N ALA A 297 -18.13 -22.23 13.13
CA ALA A 297 -18.26 -21.47 14.38
C ALA A 297 -18.69 -20.01 14.16
N THR A 298 -18.24 -19.38 13.07
CA THR A 298 -18.64 -18.00 12.70
C THR A 298 -19.96 -17.93 11.92
N SER A 299 -20.69 -19.05 11.78
CA SER A 299 -21.94 -19.13 10.99
C SER A 299 -21.77 -18.56 9.58
N SER A 300 -20.71 -19.00 8.89
CA SER A 300 -20.24 -18.48 7.60
C SER A 300 -19.94 -16.98 7.60
N PHE A 301 -19.24 -16.51 8.64
CA PHE A 301 -18.89 -15.10 8.87
C PHE A 301 -20.10 -14.15 8.94
N SER A 302 -21.15 -14.57 9.66
CA SER A 302 -22.34 -13.74 9.88
C SER A 302 -22.01 -12.38 10.49
N GLU A 303 -22.57 -11.30 9.92
CA GLU A 303 -22.44 -9.93 10.46
C GLU A 303 -23.03 -9.81 11.88
N GLU A 304 -23.96 -10.69 12.28
CA GLU A 304 -24.51 -10.74 13.65
C GLU A 304 -23.46 -11.16 14.70
N LEU A 305 -22.44 -11.91 14.27
CA LEU A 305 -21.34 -12.37 15.13
C LEU A 305 -20.12 -11.45 15.06
N LYS A 306 -20.15 -10.42 14.22
CA LYS A 306 -19.05 -9.48 13.99
C LYS A 306 -18.96 -8.47 15.14
N ILE A 307 -17.85 -8.49 15.86
CA ILE A 307 -17.59 -7.61 17.03
C ILE A 307 -16.61 -6.48 16.72
N GLY A 308 -16.00 -6.45 15.54
CA GLY A 308 -15.12 -5.35 15.14
C GLY A 308 -14.63 -5.45 13.70
N MET A 309 -14.22 -4.31 13.17
CA MET A 309 -13.47 -4.16 11.92
C MET A 309 -12.33 -3.18 12.17
N GLY A 310 -11.10 -3.56 11.83
CA GLY A 310 -9.91 -2.72 11.93
C GLY A 310 -9.06 -2.79 10.66
N ALA A 311 -7.98 -2.01 10.63
CA ALA A 311 -7.07 -1.96 9.47
C ALA A 311 -6.54 -3.35 9.06
N TYR A 312 -6.34 -4.25 10.04
CA TYR A 312 -5.73 -5.56 9.84
C TYR A 312 -6.75 -6.65 9.44
N GLY A 313 -8.03 -6.50 9.78
CA GLY A 313 -9.01 -7.58 9.59
C GLY A 313 -10.39 -7.32 10.19
N MET A 314 -11.25 -8.34 10.10
CA MET A 314 -12.56 -8.40 10.76
C MET A 314 -12.48 -9.35 11.96
N VAL A 315 -13.21 -9.06 13.03
CA VAL A 315 -13.20 -9.86 14.26
C VAL A 315 -14.61 -10.38 14.56
N TYR A 316 -14.72 -11.70 14.72
CA TYR A 316 -15.98 -12.39 14.99
C TYR A 316 -15.96 -13.06 16.36
N LYS A 317 -17.06 -12.97 17.10
CA LYS A 317 -17.33 -13.72 18.32
C LYS A 317 -17.96 -15.06 17.94
N CYS A 318 -17.37 -16.16 18.38
CA CYS A 318 -17.95 -17.49 18.18
C CYS A 318 -17.64 -18.43 19.33
N THR A 319 -18.13 -19.67 19.25
CA THR A 319 -17.85 -20.73 20.23
C THR A 319 -17.10 -21.86 19.54
N LEU A 320 -15.82 -22.03 19.88
CA LEU A 320 -15.00 -23.17 19.45
C LEU A 320 -14.79 -24.11 20.63
N HIS A 321 -15.18 -25.38 20.49
CA HIS A 321 -14.99 -26.41 21.52
C HIS A 321 -15.55 -26.02 22.90
N HIS A 322 -16.77 -25.46 22.91
CA HIS A 322 -17.45 -24.91 24.09
C HIS A 322 -16.80 -23.66 24.74
N THR A 323 -15.68 -23.18 24.22
CA THR A 323 -15.04 -21.92 24.64
C THR A 323 -15.53 -20.76 23.77
N THR A 324 -15.97 -19.67 24.38
CA THR A 324 -16.25 -18.41 23.66
C THR A 324 -14.95 -17.72 23.29
N VAL A 325 -14.76 -17.41 22.01
CA VAL A 325 -13.51 -16.92 21.42
C VAL A 325 -13.74 -15.72 20.50
N ALA A 326 -12.67 -14.95 20.26
CA ALA A 326 -12.62 -13.93 19.22
C ALA A 326 -11.72 -14.43 18.06
N VAL A 327 -12.28 -14.55 16.86
CA VAL A 327 -11.54 -14.91 15.64
C VAL A 327 -11.26 -13.65 14.84
N LYS A 328 -9.97 -13.29 14.73
CA LYS A 328 -9.44 -12.22 13.89
C LYS A 328 -9.12 -12.80 12.51
N VAL A 329 -9.97 -12.51 11.53
CA VAL A 329 -9.77 -12.87 10.12
C VAL A 329 -9.03 -11.72 9.45
N LEU A 330 -7.76 -11.93 9.06
CA LEU A 330 -6.99 -10.89 8.40
C LEU A 330 -7.39 -10.73 6.93
N HIS A 331 -7.30 -9.51 6.40
CA HIS A 331 -7.65 -9.27 5.00
C HIS A 331 -6.64 -9.92 4.04
N SER A 332 -7.12 -10.76 3.12
CA SER A 332 -6.31 -11.54 2.17
C SER A 332 -5.75 -10.69 1.00
N ALA A 333 -4.97 -9.65 1.31
CA ALA A 333 -4.52 -8.65 0.34
C ALA A 333 -3.17 -7.99 0.68
N GLY A 334 -2.08 -8.76 0.81
CA GLY A 334 -0.72 -8.21 0.67
C GLY A 334 0.41 -8.95 1.38
N ILE A 335 1.65 -8.60 1.00
CA ILE A 335 2.89 -9.19 1.54
C ILE A 335 3.16 -8.73 2.98
N SER A 336 2.73 -7.52 3.35
CA SER A 336 2.89 -6.95 4.69
C SER A 336 1.99 -7.60 5.73
N GLN A 337 0.74 -7.90 5.40
CA GLN A 337 -0.21 -8.56 6.31
C GLN A 337 0.24 -9.99 6.64
N ASN A 338 0.83 -10.71 5.69
CA ASN A 338 1.45 -12.01 5.95
C ASN A 338 2.61 -11.90 6.96
N LYS A 339 3.40 -10.82 6.93
CA LYS A 339 4.43 -10.57 7.97
C LYS A 339 3.80 -10.30 9.34
N GLN A 340 2.74 -9.48 9.40
CA GLN A 340 2.03 -9.18 10.65
C GLN A 340 1.43 -10.43 11.29
N PHE A 341 0.80 -11.30 10.48
CA PHE A 341 0.27 -12.59 10.92
C PHE A 341 1.37 -13.48 11.54
N GLN A 342 2.48 -13.68 10.82
CA GLN A 342 3.57 -14.53 11.29
C GLN A 342 4.26 -13.92 12.52
N GLN A 343 4.40 -12.59 12.59
CA GLN A 343 5.00 -11.91 13.74
C GLN A 343 4.15 -12.03 15.01
N GLU A 344 2.83 -11.85 14.89
CA GLU A 344 1.89 -12.02 16.00
C GLU A 344 1.83 -13.48 16.48
N LEU A 345 1.83 -14.43 15.53
CA LEU A 345 1.86 -15.87 15.79
C LEU A 345 3.18 -16.33 16.43
N GLU A 346 4.32 -15.83 15.95
CA GLU A 346 5.65 -16.14 16.50
C GLU A 346 5.79 -15.65 17.95
N ILE A 347 5.36 -14.41 18.23
CA ILE A 347 5.47 -13.82 19.57
C ILE A 347 4.49 -14.53 20.53
N LEU A 348 3.19 -14.55 20.22
CA LEU A 348 2.16 -15.05 21.15
C LEU A 348 2.16 -16.59 21.33
N SER A 349 2.83 -17.34 20.45
CA SER A 349 3.06 -18.78 20.67
C SER A 349 4.18 -19.08 21.67
N ARG A 350 5.03 -18.09 21.99
CA ARG A 350 6.19 -18.22 22.89
C ARG A 350 6.01 -17.50 24.23
N ILE A 351 5.24 -16.41 24.29
CA ILE A 351 5.05 -15.61 25.51
C ILE A 351 3.63 -15.72 26.07
N ARG A 352 3.49 -15.67 27.40
CA ARG A 352 2.19 -15.58 28.10
C ARG A 352 2.32 -14.69 29.34
N HIS A 353 1.35 -13.82 29.54
CA HIS A 353 1.27 -12.88 30.67
C HIS A 353 -0.21 -12.60 30.99
N PRO A 354 -0.63 -12.45 32.26
CA PRO A 354 -2.05 -12.20 32.59
C PRO A 354 -2.66 -10.99 31.89
N ASN A 355 -1.84 -9.96 31.61
CA ASN A 355 -2.26 -8.72 30.95
C ASN A 355 -1.80 -8.62 29.47
N LEU A 356 -1.54 -9.75 28.81
CA LEU A 356 -1.44 -9.86 27.35
C LEU A 356 -2.58 -10.75 26.83
N LEU A 357 -3.10 -10.43 25.65
CA LEU A 357 -4.23 -11.14 25.05
C LEU A 357 -3.82 -12.56 24.64
N LEU A 358 -4.48 -13.57 25.21
CA LEU A 358 -4.13 -14.97 25.00
C LEU A 358 -4.54 -15.46 23.62
N LEU A 359 -3.54 -15.78 22.79
CA LEU A 359 -3.74 -16.59 21.59
C LEU A 359 -4.02 -18.04 21.99
N LEU A 360 -5.20 -18.53 21.63
CA LEU A 360 -5.63 -19.92 21.83
C LEU A 360 -5.22 -20.80 20.64
N GLY A 361 -5.20 -20.24 19.43
CA GLY A 361 -4.90 -20.98 18.22
C GLY A 361 -4.89 -20.14 16.95
N ALA A 362 -4.69 -20.81 15.81
CA ALA A 362 -4.67 -20.18 14.49
C ALA A 362 -5.13 -21.16 13.40
N CYS A 363 -5.65 -20.60 12.30
CA CYS A 363 -5.80 -21.30 11.02
C CYS A 363 -4.86 -20.62 10.01
N SER A 364 -3.64 -21.15 9.89
CA SER A 364 -2.53 -20.49 9.19
C SER A 364 -2.73 -20.37 7.69
N ASP A 365 -3.39 -21.34 7.06
CA ASP A 365 -3.63 -21.38 5.62
C ASP A 365 -4.57 -20.26 5.13
N HIS A 366 -5.34 -19.68 6.06
CA HIS A 366 -6.31 -18.60 5.82
C HIS A 366 -6.06 -17.35 6.70
N GLY A 367 -4.87 -17.21 7.30
CA GLY A 367 -4.47 -16.01 8.04
C GLY A 367 -5.38 -15.65 9.23
N CYS A 368 -5.96 -16.64 9.91
CA CYS A 368 -6.88 -16.40 11.03
C CYS A 368 -6.23 -16.67 12.39
N LEU A 369 -6.43 -15.77 13.34
CA LEU A 369 -5.93 -15.88 14.73
C LEU A 369 -7.12 -15.99 15.70
N VAL A 370 -7.03 -16.90 16.66
CA VAL A 370 -8.11 -17.25 17.60
C VAL A 370 -7.67 -16.88 19.02
N TYR A 371 -8.37 -15.94 19.64
CA TYR A 371 -8.08 -15.41 20.97
C TYR A 371 -9.18 -15.72 21.97
N GLU A 372 -8.88 -15.54 23.26
CA GLU A 372 -9.92 -15.39 24.28
C GLU A 372 -10.88 -14.23 23.94
N TYR A 373 -12.16 -14.38 24.27
CA TYR A 373 -13.15 -13.31 24.08
C TYR A 373 -13.21 -12.37 25.29
N MET A 374 -13.08 -11.07 25.03
CA MET A 374 -13.00 -10.02 26.05
C MET A 374 -14.33 -9.27 26.14
N GLU A 375 -15.14 -9.53 27.17
CA GLU A 375 -16.56 -9.17 27.15
C GLU A 375 -16.86 -7.65 27.25
N ASN A 376 -15.94 -6.85 27.78
CA ASN A 376 -16.09 -5.39 27.88
C ASN A 376 -15.52 -4.64 26.64
N GLY A 377 -15.04 -5.34 25.61
CA GLY A 377 -14.49 -4.71 24.40
C GLY A 377 -13.13 -4.03 24.64
N ASN A 378 -12.84 -2.96 23.90
CA ASN A 378 -11.60 -2.17 24.06
C ASN A 378 -11.78 -0.96 25.00
N LEU A 379 -10.67 -0.45 25.52
CA LEU A 379 -10.62 0.67 26.46
C LEU A 379 -11.08 2.00 25.82
N GLU A 380 -10.86 2.21 24.52
CA GLU A 380 -11.30 3.44 23.83
C GLU A 380 -12.83 3.58 23.85
N ASP A 381 -13.55 2.56 23.39
CA ASP A 381 -15.02 2.54 23.35
C ASP A 381 -15.63 2.60 24.75
N ARG A 382 -14.90 2.12 25.77
CA ARG A 382 -15.31 2.14 27.17
C ARG A 382 -15.08 3.47 27.87
N LEU A 383 -14.04 4.22 27.50
CA LEU A 383 -13.82 5.61 27.93
C LEU A 383 -14.78 6.57 27.20
N LEU A 384 -14.96 6.41 25.89
CA LEU A 384 -15.88 7.21 25.06
C LEU A 384 -17.36 6.81 25.21
N GLN A 385 -17.65 5.73 25.93
CA GLN A 385 -19.01 5.23 26.25
C GLN A 385 -19.90 4.95 25.02
N LYS A 386 -19.31 4.58 23.87
CA LYS A 386 -20.01 4.43 22.58
C LYS A 386 -21.21 3.47 22.62
N ASN A 387 -21.19 2.49 23.53
CA ASN A 387 -22.19 1.43 23.67
C ASN A 387 -23.04 1.53 24.95
N SER A 388 -23.25 2.75 25.50
CA SER A 388 -24.02 3.01 26.74
C SER A 388 -23.55 2.27 28.00
N ASN A 389 -22.32 1.75 27.99
CA ASN A 389 -21.74 1.02 29.11
C ASN A 389 -21.42 1.93 30.31
N ASN A 390 -21.60 1.41 31.53
CA ASN A 390 -21.26 2.10 32.78
C ASN A 390 -19.83 2.71 32.74
N PRO A 391 -19.60 3.90 33.33
CA PRO A 391 -18.27 4.48 33.43
C PRO A 391 -17.28 3.53 34.10
N ILE A 392 -16.01 3.54 33.67
CA ILE A 392 -14.93 2.92 34.43
C ILE A 392 -14.61 3.87 35.62
N PRO A 393 -14.74 3.46 36.89
CA PRO A 393 -14.42 4.32 38.02
C PRO A 393 -12.91 4.48 38.19
N TRP A 394 -12.47 5.53 38.90
CA TRP A 394 -11.05 5.93 38.95
C TRP A 394 -10.10 4.81 39.43
N PHE A 395 -10.52 3.97 40.39
CA PHE A 395 -9.68 2.90 40.94
C PHE A 395 -9.40 1.81 39.90
N GLU A 396 -10.41 1.39 39.13
CA GLU A 396 -10.22 0.49 37.99
C GLU A 396 -9.26 1.09 36.96
N ARG A 397 -9.27 2.42 36.75
CA ARG A 397 -8.33 3.10 35.83
C ARG A 397 -6.89 3.09 36.34
N PHE A 398 -6.66 3.25 37.64
CA PHE A 398 -5.33 3.07 38.24
C PHE A 398 -4.86 1.61 38.11
N ARG A 399 -5.74 0.63 38.33
CA ARG A 399 -5.39 -0.79 38.12
C ARG A 399 -5.05 -1.08 36.66
N ILE A 400 -5.85 -0.60 35.70
CA ILE A 400 -5.58 -0.74 34.25
C ILE A 400 -4.23 -0.12 33.87
N ALA A 401 -3.86 1.05 34.42
CA ALA A 401 -2.55 1.64 34.19
C ALA A 401 -1.40 0.72 34.67
N TRP A 402 -1.50 0.15 35.87
CA TRP A 402 -0.51 -0.81 36.38
C TRP A 402 -0.47 -2.11 35.56
N GLU A 403 -1.63 -2.68 35.20
CA GLU A 403 -1.76 -3.90 34.39
C GLU A 403 -1.06 -3.76 33.02
N VAL A 404 -1.25 -2.61 32.36
CA VAL A 404 -0.61 -2.27 31.08
C VAL A 404 0.90 -2.06 31.25
N ALA A 405 1.34 -1.34 32.29
CA ALA A 405 2.77 -1.16 32.59
C ALA A 405 3.48 -2.49 32.88
N SER A 406 2.81 -3.40 33.59
CA SER A 406 3.30 -4.75 33.90
C SER A 406 3.51 -5.57 32.62
N ALA A 407 2.51 -5.60 31.73
CA ALA A 407 2.62 -6.27 30.43
C ALA A 407 3.72 -5.70 29.53
N LEU A 408 3.85 -4.37 29.46
CA LEU A 408 4.92 -3.70 28.69
C LEU A 408 6.30 -3.99 29.30
N SER A 409 6.43 -3.97 30.62
CA SER A 409 7.67 -4.29 31.34
C SER A 409 8.12 -5.73 31.07
N PHE A 410 7.17 -6.67 30.98
CA PHE A 410 7.41 -8.06 30.58
C PHE A 410 7.88 -8.18 29.11
N LEU A 411 7.23 -7.48 28.16
CA LEU A 411 7.67 -7.42 26.76
C LEU A 411 9.09 -6.83 26.63
N HIS A 412 9.36 -5.73 27.33
CA HIS A 412 10.67 -5.05 27.33
C HIS A 412 11.76 -5.84 28.06
N SER A 413 11.40 -6.69 29.03
CA SER A 413 12.32 -7.57 29.75
C SER A 413 12.59 -8.91 29.06
N SER A 414 11.87 -9.22 27.98
CA SER A 414 11.93 -10.51 27.27
C SER A 414 13.34 -10.87 26.77
N LYS A 415 13.58 -12.17 26.61
CA LYS A 415 14.88 -12.76 26.23
C LYS A 415 14.72 -13.73 25.05
N PRO A 416 15.71 -13.83 24.14
CA PRO A 416 17.04 -13.20 24.19
C PRO A 416 17.04 -11.68 23.99
N GLN A 417 16.03 -11.15 23.30
CA GLN A 417 15.92 -9.74 22.89
C GLN A 417 14.57 -9.14 23.35
N PRO A 418 14.51 -7.83 23.62
CA PRO A 418 13.28 -7.16 24.03
C PRO A 418 12.28 -7.06 22.87
N ILE A 419 10.99 -7.13 23.20
CA ILE A 419 9.88 -6.99 22.26
C ILE A 419 9.28 -5.59 22.45
N ILE A 420 9.21 -4.80 21.39
CA ILE A 420 8.59 -3.46 21.37
C ILE A 420 7.19 -3.59 20.76
N HIS A 421 6.17 -2.99 21.38
CA HIS A 421 4.77 -3.12 20.95
C HIS A 421 4.45 -2.35 19.66
N ARG A 422 5.00 -1.14 19.52
CA ARG A 422 4.92 -0.22 18.36
C ARG A 422 3.55 0.46 18.12
N ASP A 423 2.42 -0.20 18.42
CA ASP A 423 1.07 0.40 18.27
C ASP A 423 0.21 0.28 19.53
N LEU A 424 0.74 0.76 20.66
CA LEU A 424 0.01 0.83 21.93
C LEU A 424 -0.97 2.02 21.92
N LYS A 425 -2.25 1.75 22.18
CA LYS A 425 -3.35 2.74 22.23
C LYS A 425 -4.56 2.14 22.97
N PRO A 426 -5.54 2.92 23.45
CA PRO A 426 -6.71 2.38 24.15
C PRO A 426 -7.55 1.39 23.32
N ALA A 427 -7.59 1.54 21.99
CA ALA A 427 -8.27 0.58 21.11
C ALA A 427 -7.62 -0.82 21.08
N ASN A 428 -6.32 -0.92 21.43
CA ASN A 428 -5.57 -2.18 21.48
C ASN A 428 -5.43 -2.75 22.92
N ILE A 429 -6.11 -2.13 23.89
CA ILE A 429 -6.20 -2.59 25.28
C ILE A 429 -7.61 -3.12 25.50
N LEU A 430 -7.77 -4.45 25.57
CA LEU A 430 -9.06 -5.10 25.73
C LEU A 430 -9.38 -5.36 27.21
N LEU A 431 -10.66 -5.33 27.58
CA LEU A 431 -11.14 -5.50 28.95
C LEU A 431 -12.01 -6.77 29.07
N GLY A 432 -11.62 -7.67 29.99
CA GLY A 432 -12.41 -8.85 30.33
C GLY A 432 -13.60 -8.51 31.25
N ARG A 433 -14.42 -9.50 31.62
CA ARG A 433 -15.60 -9.35 32.51
C ARG A 433 -15.38 -8.42 33.71
N ASN A 434 -14.29 -8.64 34.44
CA ASN A 434 -13.98 -7.93 35.69
C ASN A 434 -13.11 -6.68 35.45
N LEU A 435 -13.16 -6.10 34.24
CA LEU A 435 -12.31 -4.98 33.79
C LEU A 435 -10.80 -5.21 33.91
N VAL A 436 -10.36 -6.48 33.99
CA VAL A 436 -8.94 -6.85 33.84
C VAL A 436 -8.53 -6.57 32.40
N SER A 437 -7.52 -5.72 32.23
CA SER A 437 -7.03 -5.29 30.94
C SER A 437 -5.96 -6.22 30.37
N LYS A 438 -5.95 -6.34 29.04
CA LYS A 438 -4.95 -7.09 28.28
C LYS A 438 -4.57 -6.33 27.01
N ILE A 439 -3.27 -6.20 26.76
CA ILE A 439 -2.77 -5.62 25.50
C ILE A 439 -2.85 -6.69 24.40
N GLY A 440 -3.37 -6.34 23.24
CA GLY A 440 -3.40 -7.17 22.03
C GLY A 440 -2.97 -6.40 20.79
N ASP A 441 -3.13 -7.04 19.62
CA ASP A 441 -2.72 -6.50 18.31
C ASP A 441 -1.20 -6.33 18.16
N ILE A 442 -0.49 -7.40 18.49
CA ILE A 442 0.99 -7.52 18.50
C ILE A 442 1.57 -7.69 17.07
N GLY A 443 0.72 -7.70 16.04
CA GLY A 443 1.14 -7.83 14.63
C GLY A 443 2.04 -6.70 14.11
N LEU A 444 2.09 -5.53 14.77
CA LEU A 444 3.08 -4.49 14.49
C LEU A 444 4.34 -4.55 15.36
N SER A 445 4.41 -5.43 16.35
CA SER A 445 5.53 -5.51 17.29
C SER A 445 6.85 -5.96 16.62
N THR A 446 7.99 -5.71 17.26
CA THR A 446 9.30 -6.05 16.69
C THR A 446 10.30 -6.45 17.78
N ILE A 447 11.12 -7.45 17.46
CA ILE A 447 12.21 -7.95 18.31
C ILE A 447 13.50 -7.21 17.92
N LEU A 448 14.24 -6.65 18.88
CA LEU A 448 15.48 -5.90 18.59
C LEU A 448 16.67 -6.82 18.29
N ASN A 449 16.94 -7.08 17.00
CA ASN A 449 18.12 -7.80 16.54
C ASN A 449 19.43 -7.13 17.00
N SER A 450 20.19 -7.82 17.85
CA SER A 450 21.33 -7.29 18.61
C SER A 450 22.71 -7.42 17.92
N ASP A 451 22.76 -7.43 16.58
CA ASP A 451 24.05 -7.48 15.84
C ASP A 451 24.79 -6.12 15.81
N GLU A 452 24.09 -5.02 16.08
CA GLU A 452 24.71 -3.73 16.42
C GLU A 452 24.62 -3.48 17.94
N LEU A 453 25.68 -2.91 18.53
CA LEU A 453 25.82 -2.65 19.97
C LEU A 453 24.92 -1.49 20.49
N SER A 454 23.71 -1.34 19.98
CA SER A 454 22.75 -0.31 20.39
C SER A 454 21.36 -0.89 20.60
N THR A 455 20.62 -0.34 21.56
CA THR A 455 19.21 -0.69 21.85
C THR A 455 18.22 -0.06 20.87
N MET A 456 18.63 0.04 19.59
CA MET A 456 17.93 0.81 18.56
C MET A 456 17.89 0.04 17.25
N TYR A 457 16.72 -0.01 16.63
CA TYR A 457 16.55 -0.51 15.26
C TYR A 457 16.15 0.64 14.34
N LYS A 458 16.76 0.73 13.16
CA LYS A 458 16.41 1.70 12.10
C LYS A 458 15.34 1.11 11.20
N ASP A 459 14.10 1.58 11.38
CA ASP A 459 13.02 1.34 10.43
C ASP A 459 12.83 2.59 9.57
N THR A 460 12.88 2.46 8.24
CA THR A 460 12.81 3.60 7.31
C THR A 460 11.40 4.15 7.12
N ALA A 461 10.37 3.51 7.69
CA ALA A 461 9.02 4.03 7.75
C ALA A 461 8.47 3.98 9.20
N PRO A 462 8.05 5.12 9.78
CA PRO A 462 7.28 5.13 11.02
C PRO A 462 5.95 4.40 10.85
N VAL A 463 5.69 3.38 11.67
CA VAL A 463 4.40 2.67 11.74
C VAL A 463 3.76 2.82 13.12
N GLY A 464 2.43 2.70 13.17
CA GLY A 464 1.62 2.89 14.36
C GLY A 464 0.53 3.95 14.15
N THR A 465 -0.30 4.16 15.17
CA THR A 465 -1.42 5.11 15.11
C THR A 465 -0.93 6.53 15.39
N LEU A 466 -1.07 7.44 14.42
CA LEU A 466 -0.43 8.77 14.37
C LEU A 466 -0.37 9.54 15.71
N SER A 467 -1.47 9.60 16.47
CA SER A 467 -1.54 10.33 17.74
C SER A 467 -0.72 9.74 18.89
N TYR A 468 -0.19 8.52 18.74
CA TYR A 468 0.57 7.78 19.75
C TYR A 468 2.01 7.47 19.32
N ILE A 469 2.42 7.83 18.09
CA ILE A 469 3.78 7.58 17.60
C ILE A 469 4.76 8.47 18.37
N ASP A 470 5.83 7.86 18.90
CA ASP A 470 6.95 8.56 19.52
C ASP A 470 7.54 9.62 18.55
N PRO A 471 7.50 10.93 18.87
CA PRO A 471 7.94 11.99 17.96
C PRO A 471 9.46 12.00 17.72
N GLU A 472 10.25 11.27 18.50
CA GLU A 472 11.66 11.02 18.21
C GLU A 472 11.82 9.87 17.20
N TYR A 473 11.05 8.79 17.34
CA TYR A 473 10.98 7.70 16.37
C TYR A 473 10.46 8.19 15.01
N GLN A 474 9.36 8.96 14.98
CA GLN A 474 8.79 9.54 13.77
C GLN A 474 9.81 10.39 12.97
N ARG A 475 10.71 11.09 13.67
CA ARG A 475 11.73 11.97 13.06
C ARG A 475 13.01 11.24 12.66
N SER A 476 13.36 10.12 13.32
CA SER A 476 14.68 9.48 13.19
C SER A 476 14.67 8.07 12.59
N GLY A 477 13.50 7.41 12.53
CA GLY A 477 13.40 5.98 12.23
C GLY A 477 13.94 5.05 13.32
N LEU A 478 14.56 5.58 14.38
CA LEU A 478 15.13 4.80 15.48
C LEU A 478 14.05 4.44 16.49
N ILE A 479 13.70 3.16 16.61
CA ILE A 479 12.73 2.68 17.59
C ILE A 479 13.40 2.06 18.83
N SER A 480 12.72 2.13 19.98
CA SER A 480 13.21 1.60 21.27
C SER A 480 12.05 1.28 22.22
N THR A 481 12.32 0.63 23.35
CA THR A 481 11.35 0.43 24.45
C THR A 481 10.73 1.74 24.95
N LYS A 482 11.51 2.83 24.98
CA LYS A 482 11.03 4.18 25.33
C LYS A 482 10.05 4.80 24.32
N SER A 483 9.81 4.16 23.17
CA SER A 483 8.77 4.55 22.23
C SER A 483 7.39 4.05 22.68
N ASP A 484 7.29 2.84 23.25
CA ASP A 484 6.04 2.39 23.89
C ASP A 484 5.75 3.18 25.18
N VAL A 485 6.78 3.61 25.92
CA VAL A 485 6.62 4.47 27.12
C VAL A 485 5.94 5.79 26.78
N TYR A 486 6.24 6.38 25.62
CA TYR A 486 5.56 7.60 25.14
C TYR A 486 4.05 7.36 24.90
N ALA A 487 3.73 6.30 24.16
CA ALA A 487 2.34 5.90 23.91
C ALA A 487 1.59 5.57 25.21
N PHE A 488 2.26 4.92 26.17
CA PHE A 488 1.70 4.61 27.49
C PHE A 488 1.45 5.86 28.34
N GLY A 489 2.32 6.88 28.25
CA GLY A 489 2.08 8.20 28.82
C GLY A 489 0.76 8.79 28.35
N LEU A 490 0.50 8.77 27.04
CA LEU A 490 -0.77 9.23 26.47
C LEU A 490 -1.97 8.39 26.93
N VAL A 491 -1.85 7.06 27.00
CA VAL A 491 -2.91 6.18 27.54
C VAL A 491 -3.26 6.55 28.99
N MET A 492 -2.27 6.84 29.85
CA MET A 492 -2.51 7.29 31.22
C MET A 492 -3.23 8.66 31.27
N LEU A 493 -2.88 9.61 30.42
CA LEU A 493 -3.61 10.89 30.33
C LEU A 493 -5.07 10.69 29.87
N GLN A 494 -5.34 9.73 28.99
CA GLN A 494 -6.70 9.42 28.56
C GLN A 494 -7.49 8.66 29.62
N LEU A 495 -6.86 7.80 30.43
CA LEU A 495 -7.49 7.20 31.60
C LEU A 495 -7.96 8.29 32.59
N LEU A 496 -7.14 9.32 32.85
CA LEU A 496 -7.50 10.44 33.72
C LEU A 496 -8.65 11.30 33.17
N THR A 497 -8.64 11.60 31.87
CA THR A 497 -9.46 12.68 31.29
C THR A 497 -10.62 12.21 30.40
N ALA A 498 -10.62 10.96 29.93
CA ALA A 498 -11.48 10.42 28.88
C ALA A 498 -11.50 11.23 27.56
N LYS A 499 -10.49 12.09 27.32
CA LYS A 499 -10.39 12.95 26.12
C LYS A 499 -9.57 12.28 24.99
N PRO A 500 -9.67 12.76 23.73
CA PRO A 500 -8.78 12.35 22.66
C PRO A 500 -7.32 12.70 22.97
N ALA A 501 -6.36 11.91 22.46
CA ALA A 501 -4.93 12.13 22.69
C ALA A 501 -4.35 13.41 22.05
N ILE A 502 -5.06 14.02 21.09
CA ILE A 502 -4.61 15.22 20.38
C ILE A 502 -4.45 16.41 21.35
N ALA A 503 -3.24 16.99 21.39
CA ALA A 503 -2.84 18.07 22.30
C ALA A 503 -2.98 17.78 23.82
N LEU A 504 -3.29 16.54 24.21
CA LEU A 504 -3.68 16.20 25.58
C LEU A 504 -2.58 16.44 26.62
N THR A 505 -1.31 16.24 26.25
CA THR A 505 -0.14 16.56 27.09
C THR A 505 -0.11 18.03 27.50
N HIS A 506 -0.32 18.95 26.55
CA HIS A 506 -0.31 20.38 26.81
C HIS A 506 -1.51 20.83 27.65
N VAL A 507 -2.69 20.25 27.40
CA VAL A 507 -3.90 20.52 28.22
C VAL A 507 -3.70 20.09 29.67
N VAL A 508 -3.09 18.92 29.90
CA VAL A 508 -2.83 18.42 31.27
C VAL A 508 -1.70 19.20 31.95
N GLU A 509 -0.64 19.55 31.22
CA GLU A 509 0.43 20.42 31.74
C GLU A 509 -0.11 21.78 32.20
N MET A 510 -0.88 22.47 31.36
CA MET A 510 -1.45 23.78 31.70
C MET A 510 -2.43 23.70 32.87
N ALA A 511 -3.19 22.61 32.99
CA ALA A 511 -4.07 22.39 34.14
C ALA A 511 -3.30 22.15 35.45
N ILE A 512 -2.13 21.48 35.39
CA ILE A 512 -1.26 21.30 36.56
C ILE A 512 -0.54 22.60 36.94
N GLU A 513 0.02 23.33 35.95
CA GLU A 513 0.67 24.63 36.19
C GLU A 513 -0.31 25.67 36.75
N GLY A 514 -1.55 25.68 36.26
CA GLY A 514 -2.62 26.56 36.73
C GLY A 514 -3.36 26.09 38.00
N GLY A 515 -3.03 24.91 38.55
CA GLY A 515 -3.70 24.33 39.73
C GLY A 515 -5.08 23.68 39.47
N ASN A 516 -5.61 23.81 38.26
CA ASN A 516 -6.97 23.40 37.85
C ASN A 516 -7.04 21.95 37.31
N LEU A 517 -6.22 21.03 37.84
CA LEU A 517 -6.18 19.63 37.38
C LEU A 517 -7.56 18.96 37.48
N THR A 518 -8.33 19.25 38.53
CA THR A 518 -9.70 18.74 38.78
C THR A 518 -10.62 18.92 37.58
N ASP A 519 -10.51 20.04 36.89
CA ASP A 519 -11.48 20.53 35.91
C ASP A 519 -11.32 19.80 34.56
N ILE A 520 -10.20 19.10 34.37
CA ILE A 520 -9.91 18.32 33.17
C ILE A 520 -10.07 16.82 33.34
N LEU A 521 -10.21 16.32 34.57
CA LEU A 521 -10.46 14.90 34.87
C LEU A 521 -11.85 14.48 34.35
N ASP A 522 -12.05 13.18 34.16
CA ASP A 522 -13.38 12.65 33.82
C ASP A 522 -14.27 12.59 35.08
N PRO A 523 -15.33 13.42 35.20
CA PRO A 523 -16.21 13.40 36.36
C PRO A 523 -17.02 12.09 36.46
N LYS A 524 -17.18 11.35 35.35
CA LYS A 524 -17.91 10.07 35.35
C LYS A 524 -17.12 8.95 36.04
N ALA A 525 -15.83 9.15 36.32
CA ALA A 525 -15.01 8.20 37.06
C ALA A 525 -15.23 8.24 38.60
N GLY A 526 -16.02 9.22 39.09
CA GLY A 526 -16.29 9.43 40.52
C GLY A 526 -15.28 10.37 41.19
N SER A 527 -15.22 10.33 42.52
CA SER A 527 -14.37 11.20 43.33
C SER A 527 -12.90 10.78 43.27
N TRP A 528 -12.13 11.41 42.37
CA TRP A 528 -10.69 11.19 42.21
C TRP A 528 -9.89 11.55 43.49
N PRO A 529 -8.98 10.68 43.97
CA PRO A 529 -8.07 11.03 45.06
C PRO A 529 -6.98 11.99 44.55
N PHE A 530 -7.00 13.24 45.00
CA PHE A 530 -6.27 14.33 44.33
C PHE A 530 -4.74 14.12 44.26
N GLN A 531 -4.10 13.70 45.34
CA GLN A 531 -2.64 13.55 45.37
C GLN A 531 -2.16 12.41 44.46
N GLU A 532 -2.80 11.26 44.55
CA GLU A 532 -2.55 10.09 43.70
C GLU A 532 -2.84 10.37 42.22
N THR A 533 -3.86 11.17 41.94
CA THR A 533 -4.22 11.61 40.59
C THR A 533 -3.18 12.57 40.02
N LEU A 534 -2.67 13.50 40.84
CA LEU A 534 -1.58 14.42 40.50
C LEU A 534 -0.24 13.68 40.29
N ASP A 535 0.05 12.66 41.11
CA ASP A 535 1.20 11.77 40.93
C ASP A 535 1.12 11.03 39.58
N LEU A 536 -0.04 10.45 39.26
CA LEU A 536 -0.26 9.76 37.97
C LEU A 536 -0.17 10.71 36.78
N ALA A 537 -0.73 11.92 36.89
CA ALA A 537 -0.68 12.91 35.82
C ALA A 537 0.75 13.39 35.52
N ARG A 538 1.56 13.62 36.57
CA ARG A 538 2.98 13.95 36.46
C ARG A 538 3.80 12.79 35.87
N LEU A 539 3.53 11.56 36.31
CA LEU A 539 4.15 10.36 35.76
C LEU A 539 3.85 10.23 34.25
N ALA A 540 2.59 10.40 33.86
CA ALA A 540 2.14 10.32 32.49
C ALA A 540 2.77 11.40 31.58
N LEU A 541 2.89 12.65 32.07
CA LEU A 541 3.61 13.71 31.36
C LEU A 541 5.09 13.36 31.17
N SER A 542 5.79 12.87 32.21
CA SER A 542 7.20 12.47 32.08
C SER A 542 7.40 11.30 31.11
N CYS A 543 6.45 10.36 31.04
CA CYS A 543 6.45 9.28 30.04
C CYS A 543 6.26 9.82 28.62
N ALA A 544 5.42 10.86 28.47
CA ALA A 544 5.11 11.52 27.19
C ALA A 544 6.11 12.63 26.78
N GLU A 545 7.31 12.68 27.38
CA GLU A 545 8.32 13.69 27.01
C GLU A 545 8.79 13.58 25.55
N LEU A 546 9.12 14.73 24.95
CA LEU A 546 9.48 14.81 23.53
C LEU A 546 10.84 14.18 23.20
N ARG A 547 11.75 14.06 24.18
CA ARG A 547 13.06 13.40 24.02
C ARG A 547 13.07 12.06 24.76
N ARG A 548 13.51 11.01 24.08
CA ARG A 548 13.65 9.63 24.58
C ARG A 548 14.40 9.51 25.91
N LYS A 549 15.44 10.33 26.08
CA LYS A 549 16.35 10.31 27.24
C LYS A 549 15.77 10.94 28.51
N ASP A 550 14.70 11.73 28.39
CA ASP A 550 14.04 12.38 29.53
C ASP A 550 12.90 11.52 30.09
N ARG A 551 12.40 10.56 29.29
CA ARG A 551 11.38 9.61 29.72
C ARG A 551 11.94 8.68 30.80
N PRO A 552 11.21 8.40 31.89
CA PRO A 552 11.64 7.48 32.94
C PRO A 552 11.87 6.07 32.40
N ASP A 553 12.50 5.19 33.20
CA ASP A 553 12.50 3.77 32.89
C ASP A 553 11.18 3.11 33.31
N LEU A 554 10.65 2.24 32.44
CA LEU A 554 9.35 1.60 32.66
C LEU A 554 9.36 0.68 33.89
N LYS A 555 10.45 -0.07 34.08
CA LYS A 555 10.57 -1.06 35.15
C LYS A 555 11.08 -0.42 36.43
N ASP A 556 12.13 0.40 36.33
CA ASP A 556 12.84 0.87 37.52
C ASP A 556 12.24 2.16 38.12
N HIS A 557 11.39 2.89 37.37
CA HIS A 557 10.74 4.13 37.84
C HIS A 557 9.21 4.15 37.68
N VAL A 558 8.66 3.74 36.53
CA VAL A 558 7.21 3.86 36.26
C VAL A 558 6.41 2.81 37.03
N LEU A 559 6.80 1.53 36.94
CA LEU A 559 6.07 0.43 37.56
C LEU A 559 5.96 0.56 39.10
N PRO A 560 7.00 0.91 39.88
CA PRO A 560 6.89 1.05 41.34
C PRO A 560 5.95 2.18 41.80
N ILE A 561 5.81 3.24 41.00
CA ILE A 561 4.83 4.31 41.29
C ILE A 561 3.42 3.81 41.01
N LEU A 562 3.22 3.07 39.92
CA LEU A 562 1.92 2.45 39.60
C LEU A 562 1.54 1.34 40.59
N GLU A 563 2.50 0.63 41.18
CA GLU A 563 2.26 -0.32 42.28
C GLU A 563 1.70 0.39 43.52
N ARG A 564 2.31 1.50 43.95
CA ARG A 564 1.76 2.32 45.05
C ARG A 564 0.34 2.81 44.75
N LEU A 565 0.08 3.26 43.52
CA LEU A 565 -1.24 3.74 43.10
C LEU A 565 -2.27 2.58 42.99
N LYS A 566 -1.82 1.38 42.62
CA LYS A 566 -2.65 0.17 42.64
C LYS A 566 -3.11 -0.17 44.05
N GLU A 567 -2.26 -0.08 45.07
CA GLU A 567 -2.70 -0.34 46.45
C GLU A 567 -3.84 0.59 46.90
N VAL A 568 -3.81 1.86 46.47
CA VAL A 568 -4.87 2.84 46.73
C VAL A 568 -6.16 2.43 46.00
N SER A 569 -6.03 1.97 44.75
CA SER A 569 -7.11 1.37 43.98
C SER A 569 -7.71 0.14 44.68
N ASP A 570 -6.89 -0.80 45.13
CA ASP A 570 -7.35 -2.05 45.75
C ASP A 570 -8.13 -1.77 47.04
N ARG A 571 -7.64 -0.83 47.88
CA ARG A 571 -8.37 -0.36 49.08
C ARG A 571 -9.73 0.25 48.70
N ALA A 572 -9.79 1.08 47.66
CA ALA A 572 -11.04 1.68 47.20
C ALA A 572 -12.01 0.65 46.59
N HIS A 573 -11.50 -0.33 45.82
CA HIS A 573 -12.27 -1.42 45.26
C HIS A 573 -12.88 -2.30 46.37
N HIS A 574 -12.12 -2.62 47.43
CA HIS A 574 -12.66 -3.35 48.59
C HIS A 574 -13.78 -2.57 49.29
N SER A 575 -13.63 -1.26 49.51
CA SER A 575 -14.69 -0.42 50.08
C SER A 575 -15.93 -0.33 49.18
N ALA A 576 -15.75 -0.18 47.86
CA ALA A 576 -16.86 -0.18 46.90
C ALA A 576 -17.59 -1.53 46.83
N SER A 577 -16.84 -2.64 46.92
CA SER A 577 -17.36 -4.00 46.95
C SER A 577 -18.13 -4.28 48.24
N MET A 578 -17.66 -3.81 49.40
CA MET A 578 -18.42 -3.88 50.66
C MET A 578 -19.77 -3.15 50.56
N ILE A 579 -19.84 -2.02 49.85
CA ILE A 579 -21.09 -1.27 49.63
C ILE A 579 -22.06 -2.04 48.72
N THR A 580 -21.58 -2.75 47.70
CA THR A 580 -22.43 -3.59 46.83
C THR A 580 -22.76 -4.97 47.42
N ILE A 581 -22.02 -5.41 48.45
CA ILE A 581 -22.29 -6.63 49.24
C ILE A 581 -23.09 -6.29 50.52
N LYS A 582 -23.87 -5.20 50.53
CA LYS A 582 -25.06 -5.17 51.40
C LYS A 582 -26.02 -6.28 50.95
N PRO A 583 -26.27 -7.34 51.76
CA PRO A 583 -27.21 -8.38 51.37
C PRO A 583 -28.58 -7.75 51.24
N LYS A 584 -29.32 -8.02 50.16
CA LYS A 584 -30.73 -7.65 50.13
C LYS A 584 -31.44 -8.33 51.31
N PRO A 585 -32.29 -7.62 52.08
CA PRO A 585 -33.06 -8.24 53.15
C PRO A 585 -33.82 -9.46 52.61
N PRO A 586 -33.74 -10.63 53.27
CA PRO A 586 -34.51 -11.80 52.89
C PRO A 586 -35.99 -11.46 52.68
N ASN A 587 -36.61 -11.97 51.62
CA ASN A 587 -37.97 -11.57 51.21
C ASN A 587 -39.03 -11.71 52.34
N HIS A 588 -38.81 -12.61 53.31
CA HIS A 588 -39.71 -12.80 54.45
C HIS A 588 -39.57 -11.72 55.55
N PHE A 589 -38.61 -10.80 55.45
CA PHE A 589 -38.51 -9.59 56.28
C PHE A 589 -39.27 -8.39 55.67
N ILE A 590 -39.71 -8.49 54.41
CA ILE A 590 -40.41 -7.42 53.70
C ILE A 590 -41.92 -7.51 53.94
N CYS A 591 -42.52 -6.39 54.32
CA CYS A 591 -43.96 -6.25 54.48
C CYS A 591 -44.67 -6.33 53.12
N PRO A 592 -45.62 -7.27 52.90
CA PRO A 592 -46.30 -7.37 51.61
C PRO A 592 -47.08 -6.11 51.19
N ILE A 593 -47.57 -5.32 52.15
CA ILE A 593 -48.31 -4.07 51.90
C ILE A 593 -47.36 -2.91 51.57
N LEU A 594 -46.26 -2.75 52.32
CA LEU A 594 -45.36 -1.61 52.16
C LEU A 594 -44.25 -1.83 51.11
N GLN A 595 -43.95 -3.08 50.77
CA GLN A 595 -42.78 -3.48 49.97
C GLN A 595 -41.43 -3.01 50.56
N ASP A 596 -41.41 -2.76 51.88
CA ASP A 596 -40.25 -2.37 52.68
C ASP A 596 -40.17 -3.23 53.97
N LEU A 597 -39.06 -3.14 54.69
CA LEU A 597 -38.73 -3.94 55.86
C LEU A 597 -39.78 -3.80 57.00
N MET A 598 -40.05 -4.90 57.72
CA MET A 598 -40.95 -4.88 58.88
C MET A 598 -40.24 -4.44 60.16
N ASP A 599 -40.66 -3.30 60.72
CA ASP A 599 -40.16 -2.82 62.03
C ASP A 599 -40.95 -3.38 63.22
N ASP A 600 -42.26 -3.63 63.06
CA ASP A 600 -43.09 -4.42 63.99
C ASP A 600 -43.88 -5.47 63.18
N PRO A 601 -43.33 -6.68 62.99
CA PRO A 601 -44.00 -7.74 62.25
C PRO A 601 -45.10 -8.42 63.09
N CYS A 602 -46.30 -8.54 62.53
CA CYS A 602 -47.42 -9.26 63.13
C CYS A 602 -48.16 -10.14 62.10
N VAL A 603 -48.68 -11.28 62.56
CA VAL A 603 -49.41 -12.26 61.75
C VAL A 603 -50.90 -11.94 61.76
N ALA A 604 -51.53 -11.90 60.58
CA ALA A 604 -52.98 -11.74 60.43
C ALA A 604 -53.68 -13.10 60.27
N ALA A 605 -55.02 -13.09 60.20
CA ALA A 605 -55.85 -14.30 60.14
C ALA A 605 -55.72 -15.12 58.83
N ASP A 606 -55.04 -14.58 57.81
CA ASP A 606 -54.66 -15.28 56.59
C ASP A 606 -53.34 -16.05 56.71
N GLY A 607 -52.66 -15.96 57.87
CA GLY A 607 -51.36 -16.61 58.14
C GLY A 607 -50.15 -15.84 57.60
N TYR A 608 -50.34 -14.71 56.92
CA TYR A 608 -49.24 -13.88 56.43
C TYR A 608 -48.78 -12.89 57.51
N THR A 609 -47.49 -12.52 57.46
CA THR A 609 -46.90 -11.52 58.37
C THR A 609 -46.76 -10.17 57.66
N TYR A 610 -47.14 -9.10 58.36
CA TYR A 610 -47.17 -7.72 57.86
C TYR A 610 -46.58 -6.77 58.91
N ASN A 611 -46.11 -5.59 58.49
CA ASN A 611 -45.81 -4.49 59.42
C ASN A 611 -47.12 -4.01 60.06
N ARG A 612 -47.20 -3.97 61.40
CA ARG A 612 -48.39 -3.61 62.19
C ARG A 612 -49.15 -2.43 61.61
N ASN A 613 -48.48 -1.29 61.46
CA ASN A 613 -49.11 -0.02 61.07
C ASN A 613 -49.73 -0.09 59.67
N ALA A 614 -49.25 -1.00 58.81
CA ALA A 614 -49.78 -1.20 57.47
C ALA A 614 -51.01 -2.11 57.44
N ILE A 615 -51.01 -3.19 58.23
CA ILE A 615 -52.15 -4.11 58.29
C ILE A 615 -53.30 -3.56 59.16
N GLU A 616 -53.00 -2.86 60.25
CA GLU A 616 -54.02 -2.18 61.06
C GLU A 616 -54.79 -1.16 60.21
N LYS A 617 -54.07 -0.30 59.48
CA LYS A 617 -54.68 0.65 58.52
C LYS A 617 -55.45 -0.03 57.39
N TRP A 618 -54.95 -1.15 56.85
CA TRP A 618 -55.69 -1.90 55.83
C TRP A 618 -57.03 -2.42 56.35
N LEU A 619 -57.06 -2.87 57.61
CA LEU A 619 -58.24 -3.44 58.27
C LEU A 619 -59.27 -2.39 58.74
N GLU A 620 -58.92 -1.11 58.77
CA GLU A 620 -59.88 0.00 58.93
C GLU A 620 -60.83 0.10 57.73
N GLU A 621 -60.29 -0.07 56.51
CA GLU A 621 -61.03 0.09 55.25
C GLU A 621 -61.50 -1.24 54.63
N ASN A 622 -60.92 -2.40 55.04
CA ASN A 622 -61.15 -3.69 54.39
C ASN A 622 -61.49 -4.85 55.37
N GLU A 623 -62.35 -5.76 54.92
CA GLU A 623 -62.65 -7.05 55.58
C GLU A 623 -61.75 -8.22 55.10
N LYS A 624 -60.89 -7.96 54.10
CA LYS A 624 -60.24 -8.98 53.28
C LYS A 624 -58.72 -9.00 53.41
N SER A 625 -58.14 -10.18 53.20
CA SER A 625 -56.70 -10.43 53.16
C SER A 625 -56.01 -9.62 52.07
N PRO A 626 -54.98 -8.81 52.38
CA PRO A 626 -54.19 -8.09 51.37
C PRO A 626 -53.50 -9.03 50.37
N MET A 627 -53.10 -10.23 50.82
CA MET A 627 -52.36 -11.21 50.00
C MET A 627 -53.25 -12.13 49.16
N THR A 628 -54.49 -12.39 49.58
CA THR A 628 -55.35 -13.41 48.93
C THR A 628 -56.71 -12.90 48.45
N ASN A 629 -57.14 -11.69 48.85
CA ASN A 629 -58.46 -11.11 48.55
C ASN A 629 -59.67 -11.97 49.04
N MET A 630 -59.40 -12.92 49.93
CA MET A 630 -60.40 -13.70 50.67
C MET A 630 -60.81 -12.97 51.95
N ASP A 631 -62.03 -13.21 52.43
CA ASP A 631 -62.52 -12.65 53.70
C ASP A 631 -61.73 -13.20 54.90
N LEU A 632 -61.35 -12.34 55.84
CA LEU A 632 -60.52 -12.72 56.99
C LEU A 632 -61.36 -13.34 58.11
N PRO A 633 -60.98 -14.51 58.67
CA PRO A 633 -61.71 -15.13 59.79
C PRO A 633 -61.87 -14.25 61.03
N HIS A 634 -60.93 -13.33 61.28
CA HIS A 634 -61.00 -12.30 62.32
C HIS A 634 -59.98 -11.17 62.06
N LYS A 635 -60.19 -10.00 62.66
CA LYS A 635 -59.24 -8.86 62.61
C LYS A 635 -58.16 -8.88 63.71
N LEU A 636 -58.03 -9.97 64.48
CA LEU A 636 -56.95 -10.11 65.49
C LEU A 636 -55.58 -10.24 64.82
N LEU A 637 -54.58 -9.54 65.36
CA LEU A 637 -53.19 -9.54 64.91
C LEU A 637 -52.28 -10.08 66.02
N ILE A 638 -51.41 -11.04 65.68
CA ILE A 638 -50.51 -11.71 66.65
C ILE A 638 -49.08 -11.20 66.43
N PRO A 639 -48.38 -10.61 67.44
CA PRO A 639 -47.00 -10.16 67.27
C PRO A 639 -46.05 -11.32 66.90
N ASN A 640 -45.24 -11.14 65.86
CA ASN A 640 -44.28 -12.14 65.40
C ASN A 640 -42.88 -11.84 65.98
N TYR A 641 -42.73 -12.02 67.29
CA TYR A 641 -41.49 -11.72 68.00
C TYR A 641 -40.28 -12.50 67.45
N THR A 642 -40.46 -13.72 66.95
CA THR A 642 -39.40 -14.51 66.32
C THR A 642 -38.87 -13.83 65.06
N LEU A 643 -39.76 -13.32 64.21
CA LEU A 643 -39.36 -12.57 63.02
C LEU A 643 -38.74 -11.21 63.38
N LEU A 644 -39.27 -10.52 64.39
CA LEU A 644 -38.69 -9.27 64.88
C LEU A 644 -37.25 -9.48 65.39
N SER A 645 -36.99 -10.53 66.17
CA SER A 645 -35.63 -10.88 66.60
C SER A 645 -34.71 -11.20 65.43
N ALA A 646 -35.19 -11.93 64.40
CA ALA A 646 -34.40 -12.23 63.21
C ALA A 646 -34.07 -10.96 62.38
N ILE A 647 -35.01 -10.03 62.26
CA ILE A 647 -34.80 -8.73 61.59
C ILE A 647 -33.81 -7.87 62.38
N LEU A 648 -33.91 -7.83 63.71
CA LEU A 648 -32.98 -7.10 64.56
C LEU A 648 -31.57 -7.71 64.55
N GLU A 649 -31.45 -9.04 64.58
CA GLU A 649 -30.17 -9.74 64.44
C GLU A 649 -29.53 -9.45 63.07
N TRP A 650 -30.34 -9.42 62.00
CA TRP A 650 -29.88 -9.07 60.66
C TRP A 650 -29.43 -7.60 60.57
N LYS A 651 -30.23 -6.63 61.05
CA LYS A 651 -29.83 -5.21 61.16
C LYS A 651 -28.55 -5.04 61.97
N SER A 652 -28.35 -5.83 63.04
CA SER A 652 -27.14 -5.77 63.88
C SER A 652 -25.85 -6.28 63.21
N LYS A 653 -25.97 -6.92 62.03
CA LYS A 653 -24.84 -7.37 61.20
C LYS A 653 -24.56 -6.43 60.02
N GLU A 654 -25.26 -5.29 59.94
CA GLU A 654 -25.04 -4.24 58.94
C GLU A 654 -24.27 -3.01 59.48
N ILE A 655 -23.80 -3.07 60.74
CA ILE A 655 -23.07 -2.00 61.47
C ILE A 655 -21.65 -2.48 61.80
#